data_AF-E3FNV6-F1
#
_entry.id   AF-E3FNV6-F1
#
_cell.length_a   1.000
_cell.length_b   1.000
_cell.length_c   1.000
_cell.angle_alpha   90.00
_cell.angle_beta   90.00
_cell.angle_gamma   90.00
#
_symmetry.space_group_name_H-M   'P 1'
#
loop_
_entity.id
_entity.type
_entity.pdbx_description
1 polymer ?
#
loop_
_entity_poly.entity_id
_entity_poly.type
_entity_poly.pdbx_seq_one_letter_code
_entity_poly.pdbx_strand_id
1 'polypeptide(L)'
;MPLIVLSGKPYEVGRQYGSLMKPEIAQAVAVEEEAIRPMLEKLGVNGQQMRQRLQGLSALLPSNIHEEVRGMADASGFPRETILYHTLILDILSGSPIGCSQFAAFGRATEGGKVIHGHNLDVPYRSLAKFMQPACVVYRREGCIPYVSITFWPAALGVCSGMNAEGMSLGVNVPVAPMDQRLFYPLTFQNREVLSRAGTMEAAVELLEGTQRGGSWNLMLAHRSGKVRVCEQAGPYAGQYLAHPEQDFAVTTNHFRVAHKAAKGHEAVALEMLQDLQEDSLHRYRRLEQLVRERWGKINLDTAVEFLRDCEDPSGVPSPTMKTICRADNALSMAYEAATLTLDFTAGPAPAALAQRRRLKLMPLFQDRAPDISGSGSAEAWPTGSFPMQGRARQAGGWARTFDLREDVYLQEHLVNGTPVLPGAAAIEWLAEVAAVAGGGEVAEIRNVSLEKFIRVKPHQPTEAYVQSVPKGETLELSAYADILHPKGTVLRSGVLHYRGEVRLGPPLHKRVEAGLGEPRGPEGEIAFSRSYVKDAYFHVGAPFRIVDWISYLSPREAIARLRVPEPVGYFASVPRARFWVDPFLLDGYFQLTGTIGILHNLRAPVPKGAGRLTLGRTPRPGEHLWCRATLDREEGDLLYYTFTVWDAEGWICLEAQDYCSISVDAYTPEQKAFLVKSLDPSGFVGAGRKNA
;
A
#
# COMPACT_ATOMS: atom_id res chain seq x y z
N MET A 1 11.78 24.77 13.17
CA MET A 1 11.11 23.55 12.68
C MET A 1 10.48 23.84 11.32
N PRO A 2 11.05 23.28 10.24
CA PRO A 2 10.49 23.36 8.89
C PRO A 2 9.08 22.74 8.82
N LEU A 3 8.25 23.28 7.93
CA LEU A 3 7.01 22.67 7.45
C LEU A 3 7.25 22.36 5.97
N ILE A 4 7.23 21.09 5.60
CA ILE A 4 7.38 20.68 4.20
C ILE A 4 6.16 19.87 3.77
N VAL A 5 5.73 20.09 2.54
CA VAL A 5 4.63 19.36 1.91
C VAL A 5 5.22 18.61 0.73
N LEU A 6 5.07 17.29 0.75
CA LEU A 6 5.63 16.37 -0.21
C LEU A 6 4.48 15.74 -0.98
N SER A 7 4.59 15.64 -2.30
CA SER A 7 3.51 15.12 -3.13
C SER A 7 4.02 14.31 -4.31
N GLY A 8 3.24 13.30 -4.72
CA GLY A 8 3.52 12.50 -5.91
C GLY A 8 4.03 11.09 -5.61
N LYS A 9 4.78 10.54 -6.56
CA LYS A 9 5.30 9.17 -6.51
C LYS A 9 6.39 9.02 -5.46
N PRO A 10 6.70 7.79 -5.02
CA PRO A 10 7.72 7.57 -3.99
C PRO A 10 9.08 8.22 -4.32
N TYR A 11 9.60 8.05 -5.54
CA TYR A 11 10.85 8.70 -5.92
C TYR A 11 10.78 10.24 -5.89
N GLU A 12 9.66 10.84 -6.32
CA GLU A 12 9.45 12.29 -6.34
C GLU A 12 9.33 12.86 -4.93
N VAL A 13 8.61 12.17 -4.05
CA VAL A 13 8.52 12.47 -2.61
C VAL A 13 9.91 12.42 -1.99
N GLY A 14 10.71 11.40 -2.31
CA GLY A 14 12.11 11.29 -1.90
C GLY A 14 12.97 12.46 -2.38
N ARG A 15 12.88 12.81 -3.67
CA ARG A 15 13.60 13.95 -4.27
C ARG A 15 13.24 15.27 -3.59
N GLN A 16 11.95 15.51 -3.34
CA GLN A 16 11.46 16.71 -2.65
C GLN A 16 12.00 16.77 -1.22
N TYR A 17 11.89 15.66 -0.47
CA TYR A 17 12.42 15.58 0.89
C TYR A 17 13.93 15.87 0.89
N GLY A 18 14.71 15.15 0.07
CA GLY A 18 16.16 15.30 0.01
C GLY A 18 16.62 16.69 -0.43
N SER A 19 15.82 17.39 -1.24
CA SER A 19 16.10 18.78 -1.63
C SER A 19 15.79 19.77 -0.50
N LEU A 20 14.61 19.64 0.12
CA LEU A 20 14.10 20.59 1.10
C LEU A 20 14.77 20.46 2.47
N MET A 21 15.16 19.25 2.86
CA MET A 21 15.80 18.95 4.15
C MET A 21 17.32 18.75 4.04
N LYS A 22 17.93 19.15 2.91
CA LYS A 22 19.38 18.97 2.69
C LYS A 22 20.23 19.57 3.82
N PRO A 23 19.99 20.80 4.31
CA PRO A 23 20.78 21.37 5.40
C PRO A 23 20.69 20.56 6.69
N GLU A 24 19.49 20.11 7.04
CA GLU A 24 19.21 19.33 8.24
C GLU A 24 19.89 17.94 8.17
N ILE A 25 19.82 17.27 7.01
CA ILE A 25 20.53 16.01 6.78
C ILE A 25 22.04 16.22 6.88
N ALA A 26 22.57 17.29 6.28
CA ALA A 26 24.00 17.58 6.34
C ALA A 26 24.50 17.82 7.77
N GLN A 27 23.73 18.54 8.58
CA GLN A 27 24.05 18.77 9.98
C GLN A 27 24.06 17.45 10.78
N ALA A 28 23.07 16.59 10.55
CA ALA A 28 22.97 15.30 11.22
C ALA A 28 24.18 14.40 10.91
N VAL A 29 24.52 14.28 9.62
CA VAL A 29 25.68 13.51 9.15
C VAL A 29 26.98 14.06 9.75
N ALA A 30 27.12 15.39 9.84
CA ALA A 30 28.35 16.02 10.36
C ALA A 30 28.61 15.77 11.85
N VAL A 31 27.55 15.52 12.65
CA VAL A 31 27.67 15.29 14.11
C VAL A 31 27.33 13.86 14.52
N GLU A 32 27.07 12.97 13.55
CA GLU A 32 26.60 11.60 13.76
C GLU A 32 27.49 10.83 14.73
N GLU A 33 28.80 10.84 14.50
CA GLU A 33 29.76 10.08 15.30
C GLU A 33 29.80 10.55 16.76
N GLU A 34 29.82 11.87 17.00
CA GLU A 34 29.79 12.44 18.36
C GLU A 34 28.45 12.15 19.06
N ALA A 35 27.34 12.20 18.31
CA ALA A 35 26.00 12.11 18.86
C ALA A 35 25.57 10.66 19.16
N ILE A 36 25.83 9.73 18.24
CA ILE A 36 25.31 8.36 18.26
C ILE A 36 26.27 7.38 18.93
N ARG A 37 27.59 7.53 18.77
CA ARG A 37 28.59 6.59 19.36
C ARG A 37 28.40 6.36 20.87
N PRO A 38 28.19 7.39 21.73
CA PRO A 38 28.01 7.16 23.16
C PRO A 38 26.78 6.29 23.47
N MET A 39 25.73 6.39 22.65
CA MET A 39 24.55 5.55 22.78
C MET A 39 24.84 4.11 22.38
N LEU A 40 25.54 3.89 21.26
CA LEU A 40 25.90 2.55 20.78
C LEU A 40 26.80 1.81 21.77
N GLU A 41 27.80 2.51 22.34
CA GLU A 41 28.69 1.96 23.37
C GLU A 41 27.90 1.55 24.61
N LYS A 42 26.96 2.39 25.07
CA LYS A 42 26.09 2.07 26.21
C LYS A 42 25.19 0.86 25.94
N LEU A 43 24.76 0.67 24.70
CA LEU A 43 23.94 -0.47 24.28
C LEU A 43 24.77 -1.72 23.92
N GLY A 44 26.11 -1.63 23.93
CA GLY A 44 27.00 -2.73 23.55
C GLY A 44 26.89 -3.15 22.08
N VAL A 45 26.42 -2.26 21.20
CA VAL A 45 26.22 -2.54 19.78
C VAL A 45 27.45 -2.11 18.99
N ASN A 46 28.08 -3.04 18.30
CA ASN A 46 29.23 -2.74 17.43
C ASN A 46 28.82 -2.45 15.98
N GLY A 47 29.76 -1.90 15.20
CA GLY A 47 29.51 -1.52 13.80
C GLY A 47 29.14 -2.68 12.87
N GLN A 48 29.58 -3.91 13.16
CA GLN A 48 29.20 -5.09 12.36
C GLN A 48 27.75 -5.49 12.61
N GLN A 49 27.33 -5.54 13.87
CA GLN A 49 25.95 -5.83 14.26
C GLN A 49 24.99 -4.78 13.68
N MET A 50 25.38 -3.51 13.73
CA MET A 50 24.63 -2.40 13.13
C MET A 50 24.39 -2.61 11.63
N ARG A 51 25.44 -2.92 10.85
CA ARG A 51 25.34 -3.16 9.41
C ARG A 51 24.46 -4.37 9.08
N GLN A 52 24.61 -5.47 9.81
CA GLN A 52 23.78 -6.67 9.62
C GLN A 52 22.30 -6.38 9.88
N ARG A 53 22.00 -5.63 10.95
CA ARG A 53 20.63 -5.25 11.29
C ARG A 53 20.04 -4.27 10.29
N LEU A 54 20.82 -3.29 9.83
CA LEU A 54 20.42 -2.38 8.75
C LEU A 54 20.04 -3.16 7.47
N GLN A 55 20.87 -4.10 7.04
CA GLN A 55 20.61 -4.91 5.85
C GLN A 55 19.34 -5.77 6.01
N GLY A 56 19.18 -6.41 7.17
CA GLY A 56 18.01 -7.26 7.46
C GLY A 56 16.69 -6.47 7.50
N LEU A 57 16.66 -5.32 8.18
CA LEU A 57 15.48 -4.45 8.24
C LEU A 57 15.16 -3.82 6.88
N SER A 58 16.19 -3.40 6.14
CA SER A 58 16.06 -2.85 4.79
C SER A 58 15.41 -3.84 3.81
N ALA A 59 15.72 -5.13 3.94
CA ALA A 59 15.13 -6.18 3.11
C ALA A 59 13.63 -6.40 3.36
N LEU A 60 13.11 -5.97 4.53
CA LEU A 60 11.68 -6.05 4.86
C LEU A 60 10.90 -4.82 4.37
N LEU A 61 11.58 -3.75 3.96
CA LEU A 61 10.93 -2.55 3.44
C LEU A 61 10.44 -2.76 2.00
N PRO A 62 9.21 -2.31 1.67
CA PRO A 62 8.69 -2.40 0.31
C PRO A 62 9.45 -1.49 -0.66
N SER A 63 9.37 -1.81 -1.96
CA SER A 63 10.12 -1.13 -3.03
C SER A 63 9.87 0.38 -3.10
N ASN A 64 8.65 0.83 -2.78
CA ASN A 64 8.32 2.26 -2.72
C ASN A 64 9.18 3.03 -1.69
N ILE A 65 9.57 2.42 -0.57
CA ILE A 65 10.46 3.07 0.41
C ILE A 65 11.88 3.16 -0.13
N HIS A 66 12.34 2.12 -0.83
CA HIS A 66 13.65 2.15 -1.51
C HIS A 66 13.72 3.24 -2.58
N GLU A 67 12.62 3.48 -3.29
CA GLU A 67 12.50 4.58 -4.24
C GLU A 67 12.54 5.96 -3.58
N GLU A 68 11.91 6.15 -2.42
CA GLU A 68 12.02 7.39 -1.63
C GLU A 68 13.46 7.63 -1.15
N VAL A 69 14.11 6.58 -0.63
CA VAL A 69 15.53 6.63 -0.22
C VAL A 69 16.42 6.97 -1.41
N ARG A 70 16.14 6.41 -2.60
CA ARG A 70 16.85 6.73 -3.84
C ARG A 70 16.67 8.21 -4.20
N GLY A 71 15.43 8.71 -4.20
CA GLY A 71 15.14 10.11 -4.49
C GLY A 71 15.82 11.07 -3.52
N MET A 72 15.82 10.75 -2.22
CA MET A 72 16.51 11.55 -1.20
C MET A 72 18.01 11.60 -1.44
N ALA A 73 18.64 10.46 -1.73
CA ALA A 73 20.07 10.39 -2.04
C ALA A 73 20.42 11.24 -3.27
N ASP A 74 19.68 11.06 -4.37
CA ASP A 74 19.92 11.77 -5.63
C ASP A 74 19.76 13.30 -5.50
N ALA A 75 18.81 13.77 -4.68
CA ALA A 75 18.56 15.19 -4.48
C ALA A 75 19.51 15.84 -3.47
N SER A 76 19.78 15.15 -2.36
CA SER A 76 20.63 15.70 -1.30
C SER A 76 22.12 15.63 -1.65
N GLY A 77 22.53 14.61 -2.42
CA GLY A 77 23.91 14.31 -2.75
C GLY A 77 24.61 13.40 -1.73
N PHE A 78 23.90 12.87 -0.73
CA PHE A 78 24.46 11.91 0.23
C PHE A 78 24.37 10.47 -0.30
N PRO A 79 25.30 9.57 0.08
CA PRO A 79 25.24 8.17 -0.30
C PRO A 79 23.92 7.51 0.12
N ARG A 80 23.37 6.65 -0.74
CA ARG A 80 22.12 5.91 -0.47
C ARG A 80 22.17 5.14 0.85
N GLU A 81 23.30 4.52 1.16
CA GLU A 81 23.50 3.79 2.42
C GLU A 81 23.42 4.73 3.64
N THR A 82 23.98 5.94 3.55
CA THR A 82 23.86 6.96 4.60
C THR A 82 22.40 7.36 4.84
N ILE A 83 21.64 7.61 3.78
CA ILE A 83 20.21 7.96 3.90
C ILE A 83 19.42 6.79 4.50
N LEU A 84 19.67 5.57 4.03
CA LEU A 84 19.01 4.37 4.54
C LEU A 84 19.33 4.12 6.02
N TYR A 85 20.59 4.29 6.42
CA TYR A 85 21.01 4.22 7.83
C TYR A 85 20.22 5.22 8.68
N HIS A 86 20.21 6.50 8.28
CA HIS A 86 19.48 7.53 9.01
C HIS A 86 17.96 7.30 9.02
N THR A 87 17.43 6.62 8.00
CA THR A 87 16.01 6.27 7.92
C THR A 87 15.62 5.17 8.92
N LEU A 88 16.51 4.19 9.15
CA LEU A 88 16.21 2.99 9.95
C LEU A 88 16.81 2.98 11.36
N ILE A 89 17.66 3.95 11.70
CA ILE A 89 18.38 3.98 12.97
C ILE A 89 17.49 3.90 14.21
N LEU A 90 16.31 4.53 14.22
CA LEU A 90 15.36 4.40 15.33
C LEU A 90 14.83 2.97 15.49
N ASP A 91 14.58 2.28 14.38
CA ASP A 91 14.14 0.88 14.37
C ASP A 91 15.28 -0.08 14.74
N ILE A 92 16.53 0.27 14.38
CA ILE A 92 17.71 -0.49 14.78
C ILE A 92 17.91 -0.40 16.30
N LEU A 93 17.74 0.79 16.87
CA LEU A 93 17.92 1.10 18.29
C LEU A 93 16.68 0.81 19.14
N SER A 94 15.66 0.13 18.59
CA SER A 94 14.41 -0.20 19.27
C SER A 94 14.67 -0.85 20.63
N GLY A 95 14.30 -0.17 21.72
CA GLY A 95 14.59 -0.59 23.11
C GLY A 95 15.40 0.44 23.92
N SER A 96 15.96 1.46 23.27
CA SER A 96 16.54 2.62 23.94
C SER A 96 15.43 3.46 24.59
N PRO A 97 15.49 3.79 25.90
CA PRO A 97 14.42 4.51 26.58
C PRO A 97 14.23 5.89 25.94
N ILE A 98 13.04 6.12 25.38
CA ILE A 98 12.50 7.44 25.01
C ILE A 98 11.37 7.68 26.01
N GLY A 99 11.49 8.71 26.85
CA GLY A 99 10.40 9.08 27.76
C GLY A 99 9.25 9.60 26.91
N CYS A 100 8.04 9.09 27.08
CA CYS A 100 6.89 9.64 26.36
C CYS A 100 5.66 9.59 27.26
N SER A 101 4.75 10.55 27.10
CA SER A 101 3.48 10.59 27.82
C SER A 101 2.36 10.89 26.83
N GLN A 102 1.27 10.13 26.87
CA GLN A 102 0.13 10.34 25.99
C GLN A 102 -1.19 10.12 26.70
N PHE A 103 -2.19 10.84 26.25
CA PHE A 103 -3.58 10.60 26.60
C PHE A 103 -4.48 10.86 25.40
N ALA A 104 -5.60 10.17 25.35
CA ALA A 104 -6.70 10.49 24.45
C ALA A 104 -7.98 10.61 25.28
N ALA A 105 -8.77 11.66 25.05
CA ALA A 105 -10.06 11.90 25.66
C ALA A 105 -11.11 12.10 24.57
N PHE A 106 -12.32 11.62 24.80
CA PHE A 106 -13.42 11.68 23.83
C PHE A 106 -14.78 11.70 24.55
N GLY A 107 -15.89 11.68 23.82
CA GLY A 107 -17.22 11.51 24.41
C GLY A 107 -17.50 12.47 25.57
N ARG A 108 -17.96 11.95 26.71
CA ARG A 108 -18.33 12.76 27.89
C ARG A 108 -17.14 13.42 28.57
N ALA A 109 -15.90 13.01 28.29
CA ALA A 109 -14.71 13.63 28.87
C ALA A 109 -14.38 14.98 28.21
N THR A 110 -14.91 15.25 27.02
CA THR A 110 -14.49 16.38 26.17
C THR A 110 -15.62 17.36 25.90
N GLU A 111 -15.23 18.60 25.61
CA GLU A 111 -16.16 19.62 25.16
C GLU A 111 -16.77 19.22 23.80
N GLY A 112 -18.08 19.00 23.78
CA GLY A 112 -18.82 18.65 22.56
C GLY A 112 -18.55 17.24 22.02
N GLY A 113 -17.99 16.32 22.82
CA GLY A 113 -17.78 14.93 22.41
C GLY A 113 -16.64 14.69 21.44
N LYS A 114 -15.77 15.70 21.23
CA LYS A 114 -14.66 15.65 20.27
C LYS A 114 -13.55 14.69 20.72
N VAL A 115 -12.80 14.15 19.77
CA VAL A 115 -11.62 13.33 20.10
C VAL A 115 -10.38 14.20 20.17
N ILE A 116 -9.77 14.24 21.35
CA ILE A 116 -8.54 14.97 21.68
C ILE A 116 -7.44 13.97 22.02
N HIS A 117 -6.27 14.09 21.40
CA HIS A 117 -5.10 13.24 21.66
C HIS A 117 -3.89 14.13 21.95
N GLY A 118 -3.30 14.02 23.13
CA GLY A 118 -2.06 14.71 23.52
C GLY A 118 -0.88 13.75 23.62
N HIS A 119 0.29 14.17 23.17
CA HIS A 119 1.51 13.37 23.13
C HIS A 119 2.76 14.22 23.36
N ASN A 120 3.52 13.91 24.42
CA ASN A 120 4.89 14.37 24.63
C ASN A 120 5.88 13.28 24.20
N LEU A 121 6.93 13.69 23.49
CA LEU A 121 8.05 12.87 23.07
C LEU A 121 9.34 13.42 23.70
N ASP A 122 9.98 12.62 24.53
CA ASP A 122 11.10 13.00 25.39
C ASP A 122 12.34 12.15 25.08
N VAL A 123 13.48 12.80 24.81
CA VAL A 123 14.70 12.13 24.34
C VAL A 123 15.80 12.26 25.40
N PRO A 124 16.07 11.23 26.22
CA PRO A 124 16.95 11.32 27.39
C PRO A 124 18.46 11.35 27.05
N TYR A 125 18.82 11.65 25.81
CA TYR A 125 20.20 11.62 25.32
C TYR A 125 20.65 13.01 24.89
N ARG A 126 21.33 13.71 25.80
CA ARG A 126 21.85 15.07 25.52
C ARG A 126 22.80 15.12 24.32
N SER A 127 23.53 14.04 24.04
CA SER A 127 24.41 13.95 22.86
C SER A 127 23.64 14.07 21.54
N LEU A 128 22.35 13.70 21.51
CA LEU A 128 21.50 13.81 20.33
C LEU A 128 20.97 15.23 20.09
N ALA A 129 21.13 16.17 21.02
CA ALA A 129 20.51 17.50 20.91
C ALA A 129 20.91 18.26 19.63
N LYS A 130 22.17 18.15 19.18
CA LYS A 130 22.65 18.76 17.93
C LYS A 130 22.29 17.96 16.68
N PHE A 131 22.06 16.66 16.88
CA PHE A 131 21.74 15.71 15.82
C PHE A 131 20.25 15.82 15.42
N MET A 132 19.36 15.97 16.39
CA MET A 132 17.92 16.06 16.16
C MET A 132 17.55 17.31 15.35
N GLN A 133 16.82 17.10 14.27
CA GLN A 133 16.33 18.14 13.35
C GLN A 133 14.81 18.01 13.21
N PRO A 134 14.03 18.70 14.06
CA PRO A 134 12.59 18.54 14.06
C PRO A 134 11.93 19.18 12.84
N ALA A 135 10.99 18.45 12.24
CA ALA A 135 10.23 18.85 11.04
C ALA A 135 8.75 18.42 11.13
N CYS A 136 7.89 19.24 10.52
CA CYS A 136 6.51 18.89 10.22
C CYS A 136 6.42 18.52 8.73
N VAL A 137 6.19 17.24 8.46
CA VAL A 137 6.20 16.71 7.09
C VAL A 137 4.80 16.27 6.72
N VAL A 138 4.21 16.91 5.71
CA VAL A 138 2.93 16.52 5.12
C VAL A 138 3.19 15.66 3.89
N TYR A 139 2.63 14.47 3.87
CA TYR A 139 2.76 13.51 2.78
C TYR A 139 1.44 13.42 2.00
N ARG A 140 1.49 13.69 0.70
CA ARG A 140 0.43 13.42 -0.29
C ARG A 140 0.94 12.41 -1.31
N ARG A 141 1.09 11.17 -0.85
CA ARG A 141 1.62 10.08 -1.69
C ARG A 141 0.50 9.54 -2.57
N GLU A 142 0.82 9.27 -3.84
CA GLU A 142 -0.11 8.64 -4.78
C GLU A 142 -0.66 7.32 -4.18
N GLY A 143 -1.97 7.11 -4.30
CA GLY A 143 -2.66 5.91 -3.76
C GLY A 143 -2.74 5.79 -2.23
N CYS A 144 -2.35 6.83 -1.47
CA CYS A 144 -2.37 6.81 0.00
C CYS A 144 -3.30 7.91 0.56
N ILE A 145 -3.81 7.70 1.77
CA ILE A 145 -4.45 8.75 2.56
C ILE A 145 -3.38 9.81 2.90
N PRO A 146 -3.60 11.11 2.64
CA PRO A 146 -2.68 12.14 3.05
C PRO A 146 -2.50 12.18 4.57
N TYR A 147 -1.27 12.38 5.04
CA TYR A 147 -0.99 12.42 6.48
C TYR A 147 0.12 13.41 6.82
N VAL A 148 0.11 13.89 8.05
CA VAL A 148 1.21 14.66 8.63
C VAL A 148 2.01 13.75 9.56
N SER A 149 3.34 13.89 9.52
CA SER A 149 4.25 13.33 10.49
C SER A 149 5.03 14.44 11.18
N ILE A 150 5.04 14.42 12.51
CA ILE A 150 5.93 15.25 13.31
C ILE A 150 7.11 14.39 13.71
N THR A 151 8.29 14.77 13.21
CA THR A 151 9.54 14.05 13.44
C THR A 151 10.55 14.96 14.13
N PHE A 152 11.45 14.36 14.91
CA PHE A 152 12.66 14.99 15.46
C PHE A 152 13.92 14.58 14.68
N TRP A 153 13.77 13.75 13.66
CA TRP A 153 14.87 13.11 12.95
C TRP A 153 14.95 13.58 11.48
N PRO A 154 16.15 13.98 10.99
CA PRO A 154 16.33 14.70 9.72
C PRO A 154 16.06 13.91 8.45
N ALA A 155 16.11 12.58 8.51
CA ALA A 155 15.82 11.69 7.37
C ALA A 155 14.72 10.67 7.72
N ALA A 156 13.73 11.10 8.50
CA ALA A 156 12.62 10.24 8.89
C ALA A 156 11.62 10.04 7.75
N LEU A 157 11.67 8.87 7.13
CA LEU A 157 10.60 8.36 6.26
C LEU A 157 9.54 7.55 7.03
N GLY A 158 9.90 6.99 8.19
CA GLY A 158 8.96 6.38 9.12
C GLY A 158 8.23 7.42 9.98
N VAL A 159 7.26 6.98 10.78
CA VAL A 159 6.38 7.83 11.60
C VAL A 159 6.45 7.43 13.08
N CYS A 160 6.74 8.40 13.95
CA CYS A 160 6.58 8.25 15.41
C CYS A 160 5.29 8.92 15.92
N SER A 161 4.88 10.01 15.29
CA SER A 161 3.68 10.78 15.67
C SER A 161 3.08 11.45 14.44
N GLY A 162 1.74 11.58 14.41
CA GLY A 162 1.08 12.18 13.27
C GLY A 162 -0.44 12.02 13.25
N MET A 163 -1.06 12.51 12.17
CA MET A 163 -2.49 12.38 11.92
C MET A 163 -2.77 12.31 10.41
N ASN A 164 -3.71 11.48 9.98
CA ASN A 164 -4.14 11.38 8.58
C ASN A 164 -5.42 12.17 8.28
N ALA A 165 -5.75 12.30 7.00
CA ALA A 165 -6.93 13.02 6.51
C ALA A 165 -8.27 12.44 6.99
N GLU A 166 -8.29 11.15 7.34
CA GLU A 166 -9.45 10.47 7.94
C GLU A 166 -9.57 10.71 9.46
N GLY A 167 -8.66 11.48 10.05
CA GLY A 167 -8.69 11.82 11.47
C GLY A 167 -8.27 10.65 12.36
N MET A 168 -7.42 9.75 11.86
CA MET A 168 -6.64 8.84 12.67
C MET A 168 -5.39 9.59 13.15
N SER A 169 -5.26 9.78 14.45
CA SER A 169 -4.03 10.27 15.08
C SER A 169 -3.27 9.13 15.74
N LEU A 170 -1.94 9.19 15.71
CA LEU A 170 -1.09 8.26 16.44
C LEU A 170 0.06 8.95 17.15
N GLY A 171 0.56 8.28 18.18
CA GLY A 171 1.85 8.55 18.78
C GLY A 171 2.43 7.29 19.42
N VAL A 172 3.75 7.26 19.58
CA VAL A 172 4.47 6.15 20.22
C VAL A 172 5.06 6.51 21.57
N ASN A 173 5.06 5.53 22.46
CA ASN A 173 5.91 5.49 23.64
C ASN A 173 6.80 4.25 23.58
N VAL A 174 8.03 4.38 24.08
CA VAL A 174 9.00 3.28 24.11
C VAL A 174 9.05 2.73 25.53
N PRO A 175 8.43 1.58 25.81
CA PRO A 175 8.49 0.97 27.12
C PRO A 175 9.84 0.33 27.41
N VAL A 176 10.18 0.23 28.71
CA VAL A 176 11.40 -0.47 29.11
C VAL A 176 11.21 -1.97 28.91
N ALA A 177 12.00 -2.53 28.00
CA ALA A 177 11.98 -3.94 27.62
C ALA A 177 13.39 -4.36 27.14
N PRO A 178 13.72 -5.66 27.18
CA PRO A 178 14.92 -6.17 26.51
C PRO A 178 14.91 -5.82 25.02
N MET A 179 16.09 -5.54 24.45
CA MET A 179 16.24 -5.28 23.03
C MET A 179 15.93 -6.56 22.22
N ASP A 180 14.97 -6.46 21.30
CA ASP A 180 14.59 -7.60 20.44
C ASP A 180 15.64 -7.86 19.36
N GLN A 181 16.31 -9.00 19.42
CA GLN A 181 17.37 -9.37 18.49
C GLN A 181 16.84 -9.88 17.13
N ARG A 182 15.53 -10.16 17.02
CA ARG A 182 14.93 -10.70 15.79
C ARG A 182 14.74 -9.60 14.75
N LEU A 183 14.64 -10.01 13.48
CA LEU A 183 14.15 -9.13 12.43
C LEU A 183 12.62 -9.03 12.50
N PHE A 184 12.12 -7.81 12.38
CA PHE A 184 10.71 -7.48 12.37
C PHE A 184 10.46 -6.33 11.40
N TYR A 185 9.22 -6.13 10.99
CA TYR A 185 8.90 -5.02 10.10
C TYR A 185 9.15 -3.70 10.87
N PRO A 186 10.01 -2.80 10.37
CA PRO A 186 10.39 -1.58 11.08
C PRO A 186 9.17 -0.85 11.65
N LEU A 187 9.16 -0.62 12.96
CA LEU A 187 7.98 -0.13 13.67
C LEU A 187 7.62 1.31 13.24
N THR A 188 8.61 2.15 12.91
CA THR A 188 8.32 3.49 12.37
C THR A 188 7.58 3.40 11.03
N PHE A 189 7.85 2.36 10.23
CA PHE A 189 7.17 2.11 8.96
C PHE A 189 5.82 1.43 9.16
N GLN A 190 5.67 0.57 10.17
CA GLN A 190 4.36 0.03 10.57
C GLN A 190 3.37 1.17 10.87
N ASN A 191 3.81 2.16 11.64
CA ASN A 191 3.04 3.37 11.95
C ASN A 191 2.69 4.20 10.71
N ARG A 192 3.64 4.28 9.78
CA ARG A 192 3.44 4.95 8.49
C ARG A 192 2.36 4.26 7.66
N GLU A 193 2.37 2.92 7.62
CA GLU A 193 1.33 2.14 6.94
C GLU A 193 -0.05 2.42 7.54
N VAL A 194 -0.16 2.51 8.87
CA VAL A 194 -1.41 2.90 9.55
C VAL A 194 -1.90 4.27 9.08
N LEU A 195 -1.06 5.32 9.15
CA LEU A 195 -1.52 6.66 8.72
C LEU A 195 -1.83 6.74 7.23
N SER A 196 -1.08 6.04 6.39
CA SER A 196 -1.23 6.13 4.94
C SER A 196 -2.37 5.29 4.37
N ARG A 197 -2.92 4.33 5.12
CA ARG A 197 -3.89 3.36 4.60
C ARG A 197 -5.14 3.17 5.48
N ALA A 198 -5.08 3.43 6.78
CA ALA A 198 -6.21 3.17 7.67
C ALA A 198 -7.17 4.38 7.74
N GLY A 199 -8.35 4.23 7.15
CA GLY A 199 -9.47 5.17 7.33
C GLY A 199 -10.33 4.89 8.56
N THR A 200 -10.13 3.76 9.25
CA THR A 200 -10.90 3.36 10.43
C THR A 200 -9.99 2.71 11.47
N MET A 201 -10.48 2.62 12.72
CA MET A 201 -9.75 1.91 13.80
C MET A 201 -9.59 0.42 13.50
N GLU A 202 -10.60 -0.20 12.90
CA GLU A 202 -10.57 -1.61 12.52
C GLU A 202 -9.48 -1.88 11.47
N ALA A 203 -9.43 -1.06 10.41
CA ALA A 203 -8.39 -1.17 9.39
C ALA A 203 -6.98 -0.93 9.96
N ALA A 204 -6.84 0.00 10.92
CA ALA A 204 -5.57 0.23 11.60
C ALA A 204 -5.09 -1.01 12.36
N VAL A 205 -5.99 -1.66 13.11
CA VAL A 205 -5.67 -2.87 13.87
C VAL A 205 -5.36 -4.05 12.94
N GLU A 206 -6.11 -4.22 11.85
CA GLU A 206 -5.85 -5.26 10.85
C GLU A 206 -4.45 -5.11 10.22
N LEU A 207 -4.03 -3.88 9.91
CA LEU A 207 -2.68 -3.60 9.41
C LEU A 207 -1.61 -3.98 10.45
N LEU A 208 -1.80 -3.58 11.71
CA LEU A 208 -0.85 -3.93 12.78
C LEU A 208 -0.75 -5.44 12.97
N GLU A 209 -1.87 -6.16 12.96
CA GLU A 209 -1.92 -7.62 13.12
C GLU A 209 -1.29 -8.37 11.94
N GLY A 210 -1.36 -7.82 10.73
CA GLY A 210 -0.78 -8.38 9.51
C GLY A 210 0.72 -8.11 9.33
N THR A 211 1.32 -7.21 10.10
CA THR A 211 2.77 -6.91 10.02
C THR A 211 3.61 -7.88 10.86
N GLN A 212 4.84 -8.15 10.42
CA GLN A 212 5.77 -8.99 11.17
C GLN A 212 6.16 -8.33 12.49
N ARG A 213 5.71 -8.93 13.59
CA ARG A 213 5.86 -8.43 14.96
C ARG A 213 7.30 -8.47 15.47
N GLY A 214 7.67 -7.45 16.24
CA GLY A 214 8.91 -7.39 17.03
C GLY A 214 9.12 -6.01 17.63
N GLY A 215 10.28 -5.81 18.28
CA GLY A 215 10.55 -4.57 19.01
C GLY A 215 9.59 -4.34 20.17
N SER A 216 9.62 -3.16 20.78
CA SER A 216 8.85 -2.89 22.01
C SER A 216 8.31 -1.46 22.04
N TRP A 217 7.03 -1.25 21.71
CA TRP A 217 6.34 0.05 21.70
C TRP A 217 4.91 -0.02 22.26
N ASN A 218 4.47 1.06 22.90
CA ASN A 218 3.06 1.35 23.14
C ASN A 218 2.60 2.36 22.08
N LEU A 219 1.66 1.97 21.24
CA LEU A 219 1.10 2.79 20.19
C LEU A 219 -0.32 3.23 20.57
N MET A 220 -0.53 4.51 20.80
CA MET A 220 -1.88 5.07 20.98
C MET A 220 -2.46 5.49 19.63
N LEU A 221 -3.66 4.99 19.33
CA LEU A 221 -4.46 5.34 18.16
C LEU A 221 -5.75 6.01 18.62
N ALA A 222 -6.08 7.18 18.06
CA ALA A 222 -7.35 7.86 18.32
C ALA A 222 -7.97 8.31 17.00
N HIS A 223 -9.20 7.86 16.74
CA HIS A 223 -9.92 8.12 15.49
C HIS A 223 -11.09 9.08 15.73
N ARG A 224 -11.40 9.94 14.75
CA ARG A 224 -12.51 10.92 14.81
C ARG A 224 -13.88 10.33 15.17
N SER A 225 -14.09 9.03 14.97
CA SER A 225 -15.32 8.33 15.35
C SER A 225 -15.48 8.10 16.86
N GLY A 226 -14.55 8.56 17.70
CA GLY A 226 -14.56 8.30 19.14
C GLY A 226 -13.93 6.97 19.56
N LYS A 227 -13.33 6.22 18.62
CA LYS A 227 -12.63 4.97 18.94
C LYS A 227 -11.17 5.27 19.30
N VAL A 228 -10.74 4.76 20.45
CA VAL A 228 -9.37 4.89 20.96
C VAL A 228 -8.82 3.53 21.36
N ARG A 229 -7.58 3.24 20.98
CA ARG A 229 -6.87 1.99 21.33
C ARG A 229 -5.44 2.27 21.73
N VAL A 230 -4.93 1.51 22.69
CA VAL A 230 -3.49 1.41 22.96
C VAL A 230 -3.05 0.00 22.59
N CYS A 231 -2.18 -0.10 21.58
CA CYS A 231 -1.59 -1.32 21.10
C CYS A 231 -0.17 -1.45 21.66
N GLU A 232 0.03 -2.41 22.56
CA GLU A 232 1.32 -2.72 23.16
C GLU A 232 1.99 -3.86 22.40
N GLN A 233 3.24 -3.65 21.99
CA GLN A 233 4.10 -4.66 21.37
C GLN A 233 5.31 -4.87 22.27
N ALA A 234 5.62 -6.12 22.60
CA ALA A 234 6.73 -6.52 23.46
C ALA A 234 7.41 -7.77 22.87
N GLY A 235 8.34 -7.56 21.93
CA GLY A 235 8.98 -8.63 21.18
C GLY A 235 7.96 -9.51 20.44
N PRO A 236 7.87 -10.83 20.72
CA PRO A 236 6.89 -11.70 20.09
C PRO A 236 5.46 -11.45 20.59
N TYR A 237 5.34 -10.81 21.75
CA TYR A 237 4.10 -10.63 22.46
C TYR A 237 3.43 -9.34 22.01
N ALA A 238 2.11 -9.37 21.95
CA ALA A 238 1.30 -8.19 21.73
C ALA A 238 0.13 -8.24 22.70
N GLY A 239 -0.32 -7.07 23.11
CA GLY A 239 -1.55 -6.88 23.84
C GLY A 239 -2.18 -5.57 23.39
N GLN A 240 -3.49 -5.46 23.50
CA GLN A 240 -4.18 -4.20 23.29
C GLN A 240 -5.17 -3.99 24.41
N TYR A 241 -5.35 -2.73 24.79
CA TYR A 241 -6.45 -2.33 25.65
C TYR A 241 -7.18 -1.14 25.06
N LEU A 242 -8.48 -1.10 25.34
CA LEU A 242 -9.38 -0.05 24.92
C LEU A 242 -9.61 0.91 26.08
N ALA A 243 -9.99 2.14 25.76
CA ALA A 243 -10.80 2.92 26.68
C ALA A 243 -12.15 2.19 26.85
N HIS A 244 -12.50 1.77 28.07
CA HIS A 244 -13.74 1.02 28.35
C HIS A 244 -14.99 1.91 28.14
N PRO A 245 -16.20 1.34 27.98
CA PRO A 245 -17.45 2.12 27.88
C PRO A 245 -17.70 3.08 29.05
N GLU A 246 -17.17 2.74 30.23
CA GLU A 246 -17.25 3.55 31.45
C GLU A 246 -16.21 4.68 31.50
N GLN A 247 -15.25 4.70 30.58
CA GLN A 247 -14.09 5.58 30.57
C GLN A 247 -13.89 6.18 29.18
N ASP A 248 -14.38 7.40 28.98
CA ASP A 248 -14.19 8.14 27.72
C ASP A 248 -12.78 8.75 27.59
N PHE A 249 -11.75 8.02 28.04
CA PHE A 249 -10.34 8.38 27.89
C PHE A 249 -9.40 7.16 27.98
N ALA A 250 -8.18 7.30 27.46
CA ALA A 250 -7.06 6.38 27.65
C ALA A 250 -5.78 7.15 27.97
N VAL A 251 -4.89 6.57 28.76
CA VAL A 251 -3.57 7.10 29.08
C VAL A 251 -2.53 6.02 28.83
N THR A 252 -1.36 6.40 28.34
CA THR A 252 -0.20 5.51 28.27
C THR A 252 1.10 6.30 28.47
N THR A 253 2.05 5.67 29.15
CA THR A 253 3.42 6.17 29.36
C THR A 253 4.41 5.11 28.87
N ASN A 254 5.46 4.79 29.61
CA ASN A 254 6.54 3.90 29.15
C ASN A 254 6.49 2.51 29.79
N HIS A 255 5.36 2.09 30.36
CA HIS A 255 5.22 0.75 30.91
C HIS A 255 4.14 -0.04 30.17
N PHE A 256 4.26 -1.36 30.16
CA PHE A 256 3.26 -2.27 29.63
C PHE A 256 2.20 -2.58 30.69
N ARG A 257 0.93 -2.61 30.28
CA ARG A 257 -0.20 -2.99 31.13
C ARG A 257 -0.76 -4.37 30.79
N VAL A 258 -0.64 -4.78 29.52
CA VAL A 258 -1.27 -6.00 28.99
C VAL A 258 -0.30 -6.90 28.24
N ALA A 259 0.62 -6.37 27.43
CA ALA A 259 1.48 -7.19 26.58
C ALA A 259 2.43 -8.10 27.39
N HIS A 260 3.00 -7.58 28.49
CA HIS A 260 3.92 -8.35 29.32
C HIS A 260 3.27 -9.59 29.96
N LYS A 261 1.94 -9.58 30.16
CA LYS A 261 1.20 -10.70 30.77
C LYS A 261 1.09 -11.92 29.86
N ALA A 262 1.33 -11.75 28.56
CA ALA A 262 1.35 -12.85 27.60
C ALA A 262 2.70 -13.59 27.56
N ALA A 263 3.75 -13.02 28.19
CA ALA A 263 5.07 -13.63 28.26
C ALA A 263 5.06 -14.90 29.15
N LYS A 264 6.03 -15.80 28.92
CA LYS A 264 6.14 -17.06 29.66
C LYS A 264 7.59 -17.34 30.08
N GLY A 265 7.78 -18.13 31.13
CA GLY A 265 9.11 -18.53 31.61
C GLY A 265 9.93 -17.36 32.16
N HIS A 266 11.25 -17.40 32.00
CA HIS A 266 12.17 -16.38 32.53
C HIS A 266 11.91 -14.97 31.97
N GLU A 267 11.39 -14.86 30.76
CA GLU A 267 11.08 -13.58 30.12
C GLU A 267 9.88 -12.88 30.78
N ALA A 268 8.90 -13.64 31.29
CA ALA A 268 7.78 -13.08 32.03
C ALA A 268 8.24 -12.37 33.31
N VAL A 269 9.11 -13.04 34.08
CA VAL A 269 9.69 -12.48 35.32
C VAL A 269 10.50 -11.21 35.02
N ALA A 270 11.33 -11.24 33.97
CA ALA A 270 12.11 -10.08 33.57
C ALA A 270 11.24 -8.88 33.16
N LEU A 271 10.20 -9.11 32.35
CA LEU A 271 9.29 -8.05 31.90
C LEU A 271 8.47 -7.48 33.07
N GLU A 272 7.98 -8.33 33.97
CA GLU A 272 7.23 -7.92 35.17
C GLU A 272 8.09 -7.06 36.10
N MET A 273 9.30 -7.52 36.45
CA MET A 273 10.25 -6.73 37.24
C MET A 273 10.56 -5.37 36.61
N LEU A 274 10.74 -5.32 35.28
CA LEU A 274 10.98 -4.06 34.56
C LEU A 274 9.77 -3.13 34.60
N GLN A 275 8.53 -3.62 34.71
CA GLN A 275 7.35 -2.75 34.81
C GLN A 275 7.21 -2.14 36.21
N ASP A 276 7.55 -2.89 37.26
CA ASP A 276 7.44 -2.44 38.65
C ASP A 276 8.49 -1.37 39.02
N LEU A 277 9.64 -1.38 38.35
CA LEU A 277 10.75 -0.46 38.64
C LEU A 277 10.61 0.93 37.99
N GLN A 278 9.53 1.21 37.25
CA GLN A 278 9.35 2.46 36.50
C GLN A 278 8.48 3.48 37.24
N GLU A 279 8.95 3.95 38.40
CA GLU A 279 8.22 4.90 39.26
C GLU A 279 7.85 6.21 38.52
N ASP A 280 8.74 6.73 37.66
CA ASP A 280 8.53 7.95 36.88
C ASP A 280 7.43 7.77 35.82
N SER A 281 7.39 6.62 35.15
CA SER A 281 6.37 6.23 34.17
C SER A 281 4.99 6.11 34.82
N LEU A 282 4.93 5.48 36.00
CA LEU A 282 3.70 5.28 36.76
C LEU A 282 3.17 6.61 37.35
N HIS A 283 4.05 7.49 37.80
CA HIS A 283 3.65 8.81 38.29
C HIS A 283 2.98 9.63 37.19
N ARG A 284 3.63 9.78 36.02
CA ARG A 284 3.07 10.51 34.87
C ARG A 284 1.73 9.94 34.41
N TYR A 285 1.61 8.61 34.42
CA TYR A 285 0.36 7.93 34.09
C TYR A 285 -0.76 8.36 35.05
N ARG A 286 -0.54 8.25 36.37
CA ARG A 286 -1.54 8.63 37.39
C ARG A 286 -1.89 10.12 37.33
N ARG A 287 -0.88 10.96 37.08
CA ARG A 287 -1.08 12.41 36.95
C ARG A 287 -1.94 12.76 35.73
N LEU A 288 -1.72 12.13 34.57
CA LEU A 288 -2.58 12.31 33.40
C LEU A 288 -4.02 11.84 33.67
N GLU A 289 -4.21 10.68 34.34
CA GLU A 289 -5.56 10.24 34.72
C GLU A 289 -6.24 11.24 35.66
N GLN A 290 -5.52 11.79 36.63
CA GLN A 290 -6.02 12.80 37.55
C GLN A 290 -6.47 14.06 36.80
N LEU A 291 -5.61 14.62 35.93
CA LEU A 291 -5.90 15.82 35.15
C LEU A 291 -7.14 15.64 34.25
N VAL A 292 -7.25 14.48 33.58
CA VAL A 292 -8.43 14.15 32.77
C VAL A 292 -9.70 14.11 33.61
N ARG A 293 -9.65 13.54 34.83
CA ARG A 293 -10.81 13.48 35.74
C ARG A 293 -11.18 14.86 36.28
N GLU A 294 -10.20 15.70 36.62
CA GLU A 294 -10.44 17.05 37.15
C GLU A 294 -11.09 17.98 36.12
N ARG A 295 -10.81 17.78 34.83
CA ARG A 295 -11.36 18.58 33.73
C ARG A 295 -12.44 17.85 32.93
N TRP A 296 -13.02 16.78 33.49
CA TRP A 296 -14.02 15.97 32.81
C TRP A 296 -15.16 16.80 32.21
N GLY A 297 -15.47 16.55 30.94
CA GLY A 297 -16.50 17.25 30.15
C GLY A 297 -16.06 18.62 29.61
N LYS A 298 -14.87 19.09 29.96
CA LYS A 298 -14.31 20.40 29.55
C LYS A 298 -13.00 20.28 28.78
N ILE A 299 -12.55 19.06 28.48
CA ILE A 299 -11.29 18.84 27.78
C ILE A 299 -11.45 19.28 26.32
N ASN A 300 -10.59 20.19 25.90
CA ASN A 300 -10.44 20.65 24.53
C ASN A 300 -8.94 20.74 24.19
N LEU A 301 -8.64 21.22 22.98
CA LEU A 301 -7.27 21.25 22.49
C LEU A 301 -6.34 22.16 23.32
N ASP A 302 -6.84 23.24 23.91
CA ASP A 302 -6.05 24.11 24.78
C ASP A 302 -5.77 23.45 26.13
N THR A 303 -6.77 22.77 26.70
CA THR A 303 -6.60 21.97 27.93
C THR A 303 -5.61 20.82 27.72
N ALA A 304 -5.58 20.21 26.53
CA ALA A 304 -4.58 19.20 26.22
C ALA A 304 -3.15 19.74 26.25
N VAL A 305 -2.94 20.95 25.74
CA VAL A 305 -1.64 21.62 25.81
C VAL A 305 -1.26 21.94 27.26
N GLU A 306 -2.22 22.34 28.11
CA GLU A 306 -1.97 22.52 29.55
C GLU A 306 -1.50 21.23 30.22
N PHE A 307 -2.16 20.09 29.93
CA PHE A 307 -1.77 18.80 30.50
C PHE A 307 -0.35 18.40 30.09
N LEU A 308 0.01 18.62 28.83
CA LEU A 308 1.36 18.32 28.32
C LEU A 308 2.45 19.24 28.90
N ARG A 309 2.06 20.38 29.49
CA ARG A 309 2.94 21.34 30.17
C ARG A 309 3.02 21.13 31.68
N ASP A 310 2.26 20.17 32.22
CA ASP A 310 2.20 19.91 33.65
C ASP A 310 3.58 19.51 34.20
N CYS A 311 4.04 20.30 35.17
CA CYS A 311 5.33 20.16 35.84
C CYS A 311 5.14 19.77 37.32
N GLU A 312 4.01 19.18 37.68
CA GLU A 312 3.77 18.72 39.04
C GLU A 312 4.41 17.35 39.26
N ASP A 313 5.14 17.22 40.36
CA ASP A 313 5.68 15.96 40.85
C ASP A 313 5.54 15.89 42.39
N PRO A 314 5.89 14.76 43.04
CA PRO A 314 5.71 14.60 44.48
C PRO A 314 6.52 15.57 45.36
N SER A 315 7.48 16.32 44.80
CA SER A 315 8.25 17.33 45.54
C SER A 315 7.44 18.60 45.83
N GLY A 316 6.34 18.83 45.11
CA GLY A 316 5.48 20.01 45.25
C GLY A 316 6.06 21.30 44.66
N VAL A 317 7.24 21.26 44.03
CA VAL A 317 7.83 22.41 43.33
C VAL A 317 7.51 22.30 41.83
N PRO A 318 6.75 23.24 41.23
CA PRO A 318 6.40 23.17 39.81
C PRO A 318 7.64 23.43 38.94
N SER A 319 8.33 22.37 38.53
CA SER A 319 9.52 22.44 37.68
C SER A 319 9.66 21.19 36.83
N PRO A 320 10.14 21.27 35.59
CA PRO A 320 10.36 20.08 34.76
C PRO A 320 11.36 19.12 35.42
N THR A 321 10.94 17.89 35.70
CA THR A 321 11.79 16.81 36.22
C THR A 321 11.67 15.58 35.30
N MET A 322 12.28 14.45 35.66
CA MET A 322 12.07 13.20 34.92
C MET A 322 10.73 12.53 35.28
N LYS A 323 10.12 12.94 36.40
CA LYS A 323 8.85 12.42 36.91
C LYS A 323 7.63 13.22 36.42
N THR A 324 7.79 14.46 35.95
CA THR A 324 6.69 15.30 35.45
C THR A 324 6.20 14.90 34.06
N ILE A 325 4.97 15.28 33.67
CA ILE A 325 4.48 15.06 32.29
C ILE A 325 5.30 15.88 31.29
N CYS A 326 5.57 17.15 31.61
CA CYS A 326 6.53 17.99 30.92
C CYS A 326 7.93 17.66 31.45
N ARG A 327 8.58 16.66 30.85
CA ARG A 327 9.89 16.24 31.32
C ARG A 327 10.98 17.21 30.94
N ALA A 328 12.04 17.26 31.74
CA ALA A 328 13.23 18.08 31.47
C ALA A 328 13.92 17.78 30.11
N ASP A 329 13.70 16.58 29.57
CA ASP A 329 14.23 16.08 28.29
C ASP A 329 13.18 16.07 27.16
N ASN A 330 12.04 16.76 27.34
CA ASN A 330 11.00 16.85 26.32
C ASN A 330 11.51 17.51 25.04
N ALA A 331 11.45 16.78 23.92
CA ALA A 331 11.94 17.22 22.61
C ALA A 331 10.82 17.78 21.72
N LEU A 332 9.62 17.19 21.82
CA LEU A 332 8.44 17.61 21.07
C LEU A 332 7.18 17.43 21.92
N SER A 333 6.19 18.29 21.69
CA SER A 333 4.85 18.18 22.27
C SER A 333 3.81 18.41 21.18
N MET A 334 2.81 17.53 21.09
CA MET A 334 1.76 17.58 20.09
C MET A 334 0.38 17.35 20.74
N ALA A 335 -0.63 18.09 20.29
CA ALA A 335 -2.02 17.83 20.59
C ALA A 335 -2.86 17.85 19.31
N TYR A 336 -3.73 16.86 19.13
CA TYR A 336 -4.55 16.66 17.94
C TYR A 336 -6.04 16.78 18.31
N GLU A 337 -6.80 17.48 17.47
CA GLU A 337 -8.27 17.41 17.46
C GLU A 337 -8.70 16.72 16.15
N ALA A 338 -9.06 15.44 16.25
CA ALA A 338 -9.25 14.56 15.09
C ALA A 338 -10.43 14.95 14.19
N ALA A 339 -11.49 15.49 14.80
CA ALA A 339 -12.72 15.87 14.08
C ALA A 339 -12.51 17.06 13.15
N THR A 340 -11.69 18.04 13.56
CA THR A 340 -11.43 19.26 12.78
C THR A 340 -10.08 19.26 12.08
N LEU A 341 -9.35 18.14 12.16
CA LEU A 341 -7.99 17.98 11.64
C LEU A 341 -7.07 19.12 12.08
N THR A 342 -7.10 19.43 13.38
CA THR A 342 -6.26 20.49 13.98
C THR A 342 -5.11 19.87 14.74
N LEU A 343 -3.91 20.43 14.56
CA LEU A 343 -2.69 20.03 15.25
C LEU A 343 -2.10 21.25 15.97
N ASP A 344 -1.97 21.17 17.29
CA ASP A 344 -1.09 22.04 18.07
C ASP A 344 0.24 21.33 18.32
N PHE A 345 1.35 22.04 18.16
CA PHE A 345 2.66 21.47 18.47
C PHE A 345 3.65 22.52 18.98
N THR A 346 4.67 22.04 19.67
CA THR A 346 5.83 22.81 20.11
C THR A 346 7.12 22.06 19.78
N ALA A 347 8.17 22.81 19.47
CA ALA A 347 9.52 22.32 19.24
C ALA A 347 10.51 23.42 19.65
N GLY A 348 11.69 23.02 20.12
CA GLY A 348 12.72 23.96 20.58
C GLY A 348 13.67 23.31 21.58
N PRO A 349 14.44 24.11 22.35
CA PRO A 349 15.24 23.62 23.45
C PRO A 349 14.37 22.85 24.45
N ALA A 350 14.91 21.77 25.02
CA ALA A 350 14.21 21.00 26.03
C ALA A 350 14.02 21.84 27.33
N PRO A 351 12.83 21.85 27.94
CA PRO A 351 11.61 21.13 27.52
C PRO A 351 10.82 21.88 26.44
N ALA A 352 10.64 21.23 25.28
CA ALA A 352 9.97 21.86 24.15
C ALA A 352 8.48 22.16 24.43
N ALA A 353 7.80 21.43 25.30
CA ALA A 353 6.40 21.66 25.68
C ALA A 353 6.15 23.09 26.21
N LEU A 354 7.15 23.71 26.86
CA LEU A 354 7.06 25.07 27.37
C LEU A 354 7.35 26.14 26.31
N ALA A 355 7.84 25.75 25.13
CA ALA A 355 8.12 26.67 24.03
C ALA A 355 6.83 27.27 23.44
N GLN A 356 7.01 28.25 22.55
CA GLN A 356 5.91 28.88 21.85
C GLN A 356 5.12 27.85 21.02
N ARG A 357 3.82 27.79 21.27
CA ARG A 357 2.88 26.92 20.59
C ARG A 357 2.55 27.42 19.18
N ARG A 358 2.38 26.47 18.26
CA ARG A 358 1.86 26.68 16.91
C ARG A 358 0.63 25.82 16.68
N ARG A 359 -0.37 26.37 16.00
CA ARG A 359 -1.60 25.68 15.61
C ARG A 359 -1.67 25.57 14.09
N LEU A 360 -1.91 24.38 13.56
CA LEU A 360 -2.11 24.11 12.14
C LEU A 360 -3.47 23.47 11.89
N LYS A 361 -4.14 23.94 10.84
CA LYS A 361 -5.28 23.23 10.23
C LYS A 361 -4.72 22.37 9.11
N LEU A 362 -4.92 21.06 9.19
CA LEU A 362 -4.29 20.11 8.26
C LEU A 362 -5.08 19.93 6.98
N MET A 363 -6.42 20.11 6.99
CA MET A 363 -7.25 19.90 5.79
C MET A 363 -6.74 20.68 4.55
N PRO A 364 -6.40 21.98 4.64
CA PRO A 364 -5.85 22.71 3.49
C PRO A 364 -4.48 22.17 3.01
N LEU A 365 -3.75 21.49 3.89
CA LEU A 365 -2.47 20.85 3.59
C LEU A 365 -2.64 19.42 3.05
N PHE A 366 -3.79 18.79 3.21
CA PHE A 366 -4.08 17.47 2.63
C PHE A 366 -4.71 17.53 1.24
N GLN A 367 -5.33 18.67 0.91
CA GLN A 367 -5.85 18.92 -0.42
C GLN A 367 -4.71 19.21 -1.40
N ASP A 368 -4.83 18.71 -2.63
CA ASP A 368 -3.95 19.10 -3.74
C ASP A 368 -4.15 20.59 -4.03
N ARG A 369 -3.39 21.43 -3.33
CA ARG A 369 -3.00 22.71 -3.89
C ARG A 369 -1.97 22.39 -4.95
N ALA A 370 -2.40 22.30 -6.20
CA ALA A 370 -1.52 22.62 -7.31
C ALA A 370 -0.80 23.93 -6.92
N PRO A 371 0.54 23.99 -6.95
CA PRO A 371 1.22 25.28 -6.91
C PRO A 371 0.66 26.11 -8.07
N ASP A 372 0.23 27.34 -7.80
CA ASP A 372 -0.10 28.33 -8.83
C ASP A 372 1.15 28.56 -9.68
N ILE A 373 1.27 27.78 -10.75
CA ILE A 373 2.10 28.12 -11.90
C ILE A 373 1.12 28.72 -12.90
N SER A 374 0.84 30.01 -12.70
CA SER A 374 0.22 30.85 -13.72
C SER A 374 1.07 30.78 -14.98
N GLY A 375 0.56 30.13 -16.03
CA GLY A 375 1.29 30.04 -17.29
C GLY A 375 0.67 29.10 -18.31
N SER A 376 -0.46 29.52 -18.88
CA SER A 376 -0.94 29.17 -20.23
C SER A 376 -1.21 27.72 -20.62
N GLY A 377 -2.43 27.49 -21.12
CA GLY A 377 -2.65 26.61 -22.27
C GLY A 377 -3.34 25.29 -21.95
N SER A 378 -4.65 25.29 -22.14
CA SER A 378 -5.44 24.09 -22.42
C SER A 378 -4.83 23.29 -23.58
N ALA A 379 -4.41 22.06 -23.28
CA ALA A 379 -4.46 20.92 -24.18
C ALA A 379 -4.55 19.68 -23.28
N GLU A 380 -5.56 18.83 -23.49
CA GLU A 380 -5.64 17.52 -22.84
C GLU A 380 -4.37 16.74 -23.16
N ALA A 381 -3.44 16.70 -22.21
CA ALA A 381 -2.20 15.98 -22.35
C ALA A 381 -2.47 14.48 -22.12
N TRP A 382 -2.21 13.68 -23.16
CA TRP A 382 -2.11 12.23 -23.06
C TRP A 382 -1.18 11.84 -21.90
N PRO A 383 -1.48 10.78 -21.12
CA PRO A 383 -0.66 10.42 -19.98
C PRO A 383 0.78 10.10 -20.42
N THR A 384 1.74 10.73 -19.74
CA THR A 384 3.18 10.52 -19.92
C THR A 384 3.55 9.10 -19.46
N GLY A 385 4.01 8.25 -20.39
CA GLY A 385 4.44 6.86 -20.18
C GLY A 385 4.92 6.24 -21.50
N SER A 386 5.55 5.07 -21.44
CA SER A 386 6.04 4.35 -22.63
C SER A 386 5.34 3.01 -22.80
N PHE A 387 5.11 2.63 -24.06
CA PHE A 387 4.55 1.35 -24.51
C PHE A 387 5.61 0.24 -24.40
N PRO A 388 5.52 -0.68 -23.41
CA PRO A 388 6.60 -1.62 -23.09
C PRO A 388 6.58 -2.92 -23.93
N MET A 389 5.52 -3.18 -24.68
CA MET A 389 5.34 -4.40 -25.47
C MET A 389 5.80 -4.24 -26.92
N GLN A 390 5.93 -3.03 -27.44
CA GLN A 390 6.23 -2.73 -28.84
C GLN A 390 7.47 -3.47 -29.38
N GLY A 391 8.53 -3.55 -28.60
CA GLY A 391 9.80 -4.17 -29.01
C GLY A 391 10.57 -3.34 -30.05
N ARG A 392 11.40 -4.00 -30.86
CA ARG A 392 12.29 -3.40 -31.87
C ARG A 392 11.87 -3.83 -33.27
N ALA A 393 11.82 -2.88 -34.20
CA ALA A 393 11.54 -3.17 -35.60
C ALA A 393 12.60 -4.10 -36.23
N ARG A 394 12.15 -4.98 -37.12
CA ARG A 394 12.92 -5.90 -37.97
C ARG A 394 12.63 -5.60 -39.45
N GLN A 395 13.38 -6.21 -40.35
CA GLN A 395 13.06 -6.17 -41.78
C GLN A 395 11.69 -6.82 -42.07
N ALA A 396 11.06 -6.43 -43.19
CA ALA A 396 9.80 -6.99 -43.68
C ALA A 396 8.59 -6.87 -42.71
N GLY A 397 8.50 -5.79 -41.93
CA GLY A 397 7.32 -5.51 -41.09
C GLY A 397 7.24 -6.33 -39.80
N GLY A 398 8.34 -6.98 -39.40
CA GLY A 398 8.44 -7.70 -38.13
C GLY A 398 8.84 -6.80 -36.96
N TRP A 399 8.44 -7.16 -35.74
CA TRP A 399 8.77 -6.48 -34.49
C TRP A 399 9.21 -7.50 -33.45
N ALA A 400 10.49 -7.50 -33.05
CA ALA A 400 11.04 -8.44 -32.08
C ALA A 400 10.97 -7.89 -30.65
N ARG A 401 10.65 -8.77 -29.70
CA ARG A 401 10.72 -8.50 -28.27
C ARG A 401 11.29 -9.71 -27.55
N THR A 402 12.13 -9.45 -26.56
CA THR A 402 12.61 -10.49 -25.63
C THR A 402 11.77 -10.41 -24.37
N PHE A 403 11.17 -11.54 -23.98
CA PHE A 403 10.50 -11.67 -22.69
C PHE A 403 11.48 -12.21 -21.65
N ASP A 404 11.69 -11.48 -20.55
CA ASP A 404 12.69 -11.78 -19.51
C ASP A 404 12.10 -11.47 -18.13
N LEU A 405 12.20 -12.39 -17.15
CA LEU A 405 11.62 -12.17 -15.81
C LEU A 405 12.26 -11.00 -15.02
N ARG A 406 13.46 -10.57 -15.42
CA ARG A 406 14.12 -9.38 -14.85
C ARG A 406 13.54 -8.09 -15.40
N GLU A 407 13.11 -8.10 -16.66
CA GLU A 407 12.47 -6.95 -17.29
C GLU A 407 10.97 -6.99 -17.07
N ASP A 408 10.30 -8.06 -17.49
CA ASP A 408 8.89 -8.36 -17.35
C ASP A 408 8.56 -8.92 -15.95
N VAL A 409 8.74 -8.08 -14.93
CA VAL A 409 8.55 -8.45 -13.51
C VAL A 409 7.19 -9.09 -13.26
N TYR A 410 6.14 -8.60 -13.93
CA TYR A 410 4.78 -9.14 -13.80
C TYR A 410 4.65 -10.63 -14.14
N LEU A 411 5.55 -11.21 -14.96
CA LEU A 411 5.49 -12.63 -15.32
C LEU A 411 5.72 -13.55 -14.12
N GLN A 412 6.40 -13.07 -13.08
CA GLN A 412 6.60 -13.82 -11.84
C GLN A 412 5.26 -14.07 -11.10
N GLU A 413 4.26 -13.23 -11.38
CA GLU A 413 2.94 -13.26 -10.78
C GLU A 413 1.89 -13.90 -11.71
N HIS A 414 2.29 -14.46 -12.86
CA HIS A 414 1.40 -15.16 -13.77
C HIS A 414 1.99 -16.52 -14.19
N LEU A 415 1.63 -17.56 -13.43
CA LEU A 415 2.25 -18.88 -13.52
C LEU A 415 1.24 -19.93 -13.96
N VAL A 416 1.68 -20.83 -14.84
CA VAL A 416 0.98 -22.07 -15.18
C VAL A 416 1.81 -23.24 -14.69
N ASN A 417 1.31 -23.97 -13.71
CA ASN A 417 2.02 -25.05 -13.02
C ASN A 417 3.41 -24.62 -12.55
N GLY A 418 3.48 -23.46 -11.88
CA GLY A 418 4.72 -22.85 -11.39
C GLY A 418 5.65 -22.29 -12.47
N THR A 419 5.29 -22.35 -13.75
CA THR A 419 6.09 -21.81 -14.85
C THR A 419 5.54 -20.45 -15.28
N PRO A 420 6.35 -19.38 -15.30
CA PRO A 420 5.93 -18.08 -15.84
C PRO A 420 5.49 -18.18 -17.30
N VAL A 421 4.32 -17.62 -17.58
CA VAL A 421 3.68 -17.65 -18.89
C VAL A 421 3.18 -16.26 -19.21
N LEU A 422 3.35 -15.83 -20.46
CA LEU A 422 2.76 -14.59 -20.95
C LEU A 422 1.22 -14.67 -20.88
N PRO A 423 0.54 -13.79 -20.12
CA PRO A 423 -0.91 -13.72 -20.07
C PRO A 423 -1.49 -13.48 -21.47
N GLY A 424 -2.65 -14.08 -21.74
CA GLY A 424 -3.38 -13.82 -22.99
C GLY A 424 -3.71 -12.34 -23.17
N ALA A 425 -4.02 -11.64 -22.08
CA ALA A 425 -4.25 -10.20 -22.07
C ALA A 425 -3.00 -9.39 -22.49
N ALA A 426 -1.82 -9.76 -21.98
CA ALA A 426 -0.56 -9.13 -22.39
C ALA A 426 -0.19 -9.44 -23.84
N ALA A 427 -0.55 -10.62 -24.35
CA ALA A 427 -0.38 -10.95 -25.76
C ALA A 427 -1.27 -10.06 -26.65
N ILE A 428 -2.53 -9.81 -26.26
CA ILE A 428 -3.44 -8.91 -26.98
C ILE A 428 -2.89 -7.49 -27.02
N GLU A 429 -2.40 -6.99 -25.88
CA GLU A 429 -1.77 -5.67 -25.82
C GLU A 429 -0.51 -5.59 -26.69
N TRP A 430 0.30 -6.65 -26.72
CA TRP A 430 1.47 -6.70 -27.59
C TRP A 430 1.11 -6.55 -29.07
N LEU A 431 0.04 -7.22 -29.54
CA LEU A 431 -0.46 -7.04 -30.90
C LEU A 431 -0.96 -5.60 -31.14
N ALA A 432 -1.63 -5.02 -30.15
CA ALA A 432 -2.17 -3.65 -30.21
C ALA A 432 -1.06 -2.60 -30.32
N GLU A 433 -0.02 -2.67 -29.48
CA GLU A 433 1.12 -1.76 -29.53
C GLU A 433 1.86 -1.85 -30.87
N VAL A 434 2.10 -3.06 -31.38
CA VAL A 434 2.75 -3.27 -32.68
C VAL A 434 1.90 -2.71 -33.82
N ALA A 435 0.58 -2.90 -33.78
CA ALA A 435 -0.32 -2.33 -34.79
C ALA A 435 -0.33 -0.80 -34.78
N ALA A 436 -0.38 -0.19 -33.58
CA ALA A 436 -0.39 1.26 -33.42
C ALA A 436 0.87 1.92 -33.99
N VAL A 437 2.05 1.34 -33.73
CA VAL A 437 3.30 1.88 -34.30
C VAL A 437 3.44 1.57 -35.80
N ALA A 438 3.03 0.38 -36.25
CA ALA A 438 3.17 -0.01 -37.65
C ALA A 438 2.22 0.76 -38.58
N GLY A 439 1.00 1.05 -38.10
CA GLY A 439 -0.02 1.78 -38.85
C GLY A 439 -0.10 3.28 -38.54
N GLY A 440 0.57 3.75 -37.48
CA GLY A 440 0.64 5.18 -37.13
C GLY A 440 -0.68 5.77 -36.63
N GLY A 441 -1.32 5.14 -35.65
CA GLY A 441 -2.61 5.60 -35.12
C GLY A 441 -3.01 4.97 -33.79
N GLU A 442 -4.18 5.38 -33.29
CA GLU A 442 -4.77 4.86 -32.06
C GLU A 442 -5.48 3.53 -32.31
N VAL A 443 -5.49 2.64 -31.32
CA VAL A 443 -6.19 1.36 -31.41
C VAL A 443 -7.66 1.59 -31.06
N ALA A 444 -8.55 1.37 -32.02
CA ALA A 444 -10.00 1.48 -31.79
C ALA A 444 -10.62 0.12 -31.46
N GLU A 445 -10.13 -0.95 -32.08
CA GLU A 445 -10.77 -2.25 -32.04
C GLU A 445 -9.78 -3.37 -32.38
N ILE A 446 -9.94 -4.52 -31.72
CA ILE A 446 -9.19 -5.74 -31.96
C ILE A 446 -10.18 -6.86 -32.28
N ARG A 447 -10.00 -7.55 -33.40
CA ARG A 447 -10.91 -8.57 -33.92
C ARG A 447 -10.19 -9.89 -34.12
N ASN A 448 -10.97 -10.97 -34.18
CA ASN A 448 -10.50 -12.30 -34.59
C ASN A 448 -9.25 -12.76 -33.83
N VAL A 449 -9.21 -12.45 -32.52
CA VAL A 449 -8.10 -12.79 -31.64
C VAL A 449 -8.09 -14.29 -31.43
N SER A 450 -6.95 -14.93 -31.67
CA SER A 450 -6.70 -16.32 -31.29
C SER A 450 -5.46 -16.45 -30.42
N LEU A 451 -5.61 -17.18 -29.31
CA LEU A 451 -4.58 -17.52 -28.34
C LEU A 451 -4.29 -19.02 -28.43
N GLU A 452 -3.36 -19.39 -29.32
CA GLU A 452 -3.11 -20.79 -29.69
C GLU A 452 -2.27 -21.49 -28.64
N LYS A 453 -1.16 -20.87 -28.23
CA LYS A 453 -0.12 -21.48 -27.38
C LYS A 453 0.51 -20.47 -26.45
N PHE A 454 0.78 -20.90 -25.23
CA PHE A 454 1.52 -20.10 -24.26
C PHE A 454 2.98 -19.86 -24.68
N ILE A 455 3.42 -18.60 -24.62
CA ILE A 455 4.83 -18.27 -24.52
C ILE A 455 5.25 -18.46 -23.06
N ARG A 456 6.20 -19.36 -22.82
CA ARG A 456 6.78 -19.64 -21.49
C ARG A 456 8.08 -18.86 -21.34
N VAL A 457 8.33 -18.32 -20.15
CA VAL A 457 9.56 -17.56 -19.85
C VAL A 457 10.21 -18.17 -18.63
N LYS A 458 11.47 -18.63 -18.76
CA LYS A 458 12.16 -19.32 -17.66
C LYS A 458 13.15 -18.36 -16.97
N PRO A 459 13.44 -18.54 -15.66
CA PRO A 459 14.30 -17.62 -14.89
C PRO A 459 15.71 -17.35 -15.43
N HIS A 460 16.26 -18.25 -16.25
CA HIS A 460 17.61 -18.13 -16.82
C HIS A 460 17.63 -18.29 -18.34
N GLN A 461 16.46 -18.24 -18.97
CA GLN A 461 16.33 -18.37 -20.42
C GLN A 461 15.21 -17.44 -20.87
N PRO A 462 15.57 -16.17 -21.21
CA PRO A 462 14.65 -15.24 -21.85
C PRO A 462 14.11 -15.85 -23.15
N THR A 463 12.89 -15.46 -23.51
CA THR A 463 12.21 -15.97 -24.70
C THR A 463 12.15 -14.87 -25.74
N GLU A 464 12.88 -15.05 -26.84
CA GLU A 464 12.75 -14.18 -28.01
C GLU A 464 11.48 -14.54 -28.79
N ALA A 465 10.74 -13.51 -29.16
CA ALA A 465 9.53 -13.63 -29.95
C ALA A 465 9.41 -12.42 -30.89
N TYR A 466 8.57 -12.52 -31.91
CA TYR A 466 8.31 -11.40 -32.80
C TYR A 466 6.87 -11.39 -33.31
N VAL A 467 6.37 -10.20 -33.61
CA VAL A 467 5.08 -10.00 -34.28
C VAL A 467 5.34 -9.60 -35.72
N GLN A 468 4.68 -10.27 -36.66
CA GLN A 468 4.60 -9.84 -38.05
C GLN A 468 3.32 -9.03 -38.23
N SER A 469 3.43 -7.85 -38.85
CA SER A 469 2.31 -6.98 -39.17
C SER A 469 2.11 -6.89 -40.69
N VAL A 470 0.89 -7.12 -41.16
CA VAL A 470 0.52 -7.06 -42.58
C VAL A 470 -0.73 -6.20 -42.74
N PRO A 471 -0.67 -5.07 -43.48
CA PRO A 471 -1.86 -4.28 -43.81
C PRO A 471 -2.87 -5.10 -44.62
N LYS A 472 -4.16 -5.00 -44.28
CA LYS A 472 -5.26 -5.72 -44.93
C LYS A 472 -6.52 -4.86 -44.95
N GLY A 473 -6.66 -4.05 -46.00
CA GLY A 473 -7.77 -3.09 -46.10
C GLY A 473 -7.69 -2.03 -44.99
N GLU A 474 -8.72 -1.96 -44.15
CA GLU A 474 -8.82 -1.00 -43.03
C GLU A 474 -8.21 -1.52 -41.71
N THR A 475 -7.70 -2.76 -41.69
CA THR A 475 -7.08 -3.37 -40.51
C THR A 475 -5.63 -3.73 -40.77
N LEU A 476 -4.87 -3.92 -39.70
CA LEU A 476 -3.60 -4.63 -39.71
C LEU A 476 -3.84 -6.05 -39.21
N GLU A 477 -3.35 -7.06 -39.92
CA GLU A 477 -3.31 -8.44 -39.45
C GLU A 477 -1.97 -8.69 -38.74
N LEU A 478 -2.04 -9.17 -37.50
CA LEU A 478 -0.88 -9.37 -36.62
C LEU A 478 -0.75 -10.84 -36.28
N SER A 479 0.46 -11.39 -36.39
CA SER A 479 0.77 -12.76 -36.00
C SER A 479 2.05 -12.80 -35.17
N ALA A 480 1.97 -13.33 -33.95
CA ALA A 480 3.07 -13.46 -33.02
C ALA A 480 3.68 -14.86 -33.08
N TYR A 481 5.00 -14.92 -33.23
CA TYR A 481 5.78 -16.13 -33.34
C TYR A 481 6.88 -16.20 -32.29
N ALA A 482 7.14 -17.41 -31.80
CA ALA A 482 8.27 -17.71 -30.94
C ALA A 482 8.75 -19.15 -31.19
N ASP A 483 9.96 -19.46 -30.75
CA ASP A 483 10.50 -20.81 -30.83
C ASP A 483 10.03 -21.65 -29.63
N ILE A 484 9.75 -22.93 -29.87
CA ILE A 484 9.53 -23.90 -28.80
C ILE A 484 10.88 -24.51 -28.43
N LEU A 485 11.30 -24.32 -27.18
CA LEU A 485 12.60 -24.79 -26.68
C LEU A 485 12.44 -26.02 -25.77
N HIS A 486 13.34 -26.98 -25.90
CA HIS A 486 13.52 -28.08 -24.96
C HIS A 486 13.92 -27.53 -23.57
N PRO A 487 13.69 -28.23 -22.45
CA PRO A 487 14.17 -27.82 -21.13
C PRO A 487 15.67 -27.46 -21.09
N LYS A 488 16.51 -28.16 -21.87
CA LYS A 488 17.96 -27.92 -22.01
C LYS A 488 18.33 -26.76 -22.95
N GLY A 489 17.35 -26.08 -23.53
CA GLY A 489 17.51 -24.87 -24.34
C GLY A 489 17.64 -25.07 -25.85
N THR A 490 17.71 -26.31 -26.34
CA THR A 490 17.69 -26.62 -27.78
C THR A 490 16.34 -26.26 -28.41
N VAL A 491 16.35 -25.64 -29.59
CA VAL A 491 15.12 -25.36 -30.36
C VAL A 491 14.50 -26.67 -30.84
N LEU A 492 13.29 -26.97 -30.40
CA LEU A 492 12.49 -28.13 -30.86
C LEU A 492 11.72 -27.80 -32.13
N ARG A 493 11.18 -26.57 -32.20
CA ARG A 493 10.45 -26.08 -33.38
C ARG A 493 10.62 -24.57 -33.45
N SER A 494 11.09 -24.08 -34.58
CA SER A 494 11.27 -22.63 -34.79
C SER A 494 10.02 -21.99 -35.40
N GLY A 495 9.80 -20.71 -35.12
CA GLY A 495 8.78 -19.87 -35.77
C GLY A 495 7.36 -20.39 -35.55
N VAL A 496 7.03 -20.84 -34.34
CA VAL A 496 5.70 -21.35 -34.03
C VAL A 496 4.75 -20.19 -33.83
N LEU A 497 3.57 -20.24 -34.46
CA LEU A 497 2.49 -19.29 -34.21
C LEU A 497 1.94 -19.47 -32.79
N HIS A 498 1.90 -18.39 -32.02
CA HIS A 498 1.36 -18.34 -30.66
C HIS A 498 0.06 -17.55 -30.58
N TYR A 499 0.02 -16.38 -31.22
CA TYR A 499 -1.11 -15.45 -31.13
C TYR A 499 -1.38 -14.81 -32.49
N ARG A 500 -2.63 -14.49 -32.77
CA ARG A 500 -3.04 -13.69 -33.93
C ARG A 500 -4.20 -12.77 -33.59
N GLY A 501 -4.34 -11.70 -34.34
CA GLY A 501 -5.48 -10.79 -34.26
C GLY A 501 -5.46 -9.78 -35.40
N GLU A 502 -6.59 -9.12 -35.61
CA GLU A 502 -6.72 -8.03 -36.57
C GLU A 502 -7.00 -6.74 -35.79
N VAL A 503 -6.19 -5.70 -35.99
CA VAL A 503 -6.35 -4.42 -35.29
C VAL A 503 -6.86 -3.38 -36.27
N ARG A 504 -7.93 -2.69 -35.90
CA ARG A 504 -8.41 -1.50 -36.60
C ARG A 504 -7.94 -0.26 -35.86
N LEU A 505 -7.24 0.61 -36.55
CA LEU A 505 -6.84 1.90 -36.02
C LEU A 505 -7.95 2.94 -36.22
N GLY A 506 -8.07 3.90 -35.32
CA GLY A 506 -9.07 4.96 -35.37
C GLY A 506 -9.41 5.51 -33.99
N PRO A 507 -10.40 6.42 -33.91
CA PRO A 507 -10.82 6.99 -32.64
C PRO A 507 -11.49 5.93 -31.75
N PRO A 508 -11.38 6.07 -30.42
CA PRO A 508 -12.05 5.20 -29.47
C PRO A 508 -13.57 5.35 -29.52
N LEU A 509 -14.27 4.32 -29.06
CA LEU A 509 -15.72 4.35 -28.87
C LEU A 509 -16.11 5.43 -27.86
N HIS A 510 -16.97 6.34 -28.27
CA HIS A 510 -17.55 7.36 -27.41
C HIS A 510 -19.02 7.06 -27.15
N LYS A 511 -19.29 6.22 -26.16
CA LYS A 511 -20.63 5.72 -25.83
C LYS A 511 -20.78 5.57 -24.32
N ARG A 512 -22.00 5.76 -23.80
CA ARG A 512 -22.36 5.50 -22.41
C ARG A 512 -23.29 4.29 -22.29
N VAL A 513 -23.23 3.62 -21.15
CA VAL A 513 -24.19 2.58 -20.78
C VAL A 513 -25.54 3.19 -20.41
N GLU A 514 -26.59 2.38 -20.44
CA GLU A 514 -27.90 2.78 -19.94
C GLU A 514 -27.87 3.03 -18.43
N ALA A 515 -28.66 4.00 -17.97
CA ALA A 515 -28.77 4.32 -16.54
C ALA A 515 -29.29 3.09 -15.77
N GLY A 516 -28.70 2.82 -14.61
CA GLY A 516 -29.08 1.69 -13.77
C GLY A 516 -28.52 0.33 -14.20
N LEU A 517 -27.74 0.23 -15.30
CA LEU A 517 -27.14 -1.04 -15.74
C LEU A 517 -26.32 -1.73 -14.63
N GLY A 518 -25.72 -0.90 -13.75
CA GLY A 518 -24.86 -1.33 -12.65
C GLY A 518 -25.54 -1.57 -11.30
N GLU A 519 -26.84 -1.32 -11.18
CA GLU A 519 -27.58 -1.40 -9.91
C GLU A 519 -27.99 -2.81 -9.50
N PRO A 520 -28.42 -3.71 -10.40
CA PRO A 520 -28.87 -5.05 -10.02
C PRO A 520 -27.82 -5.81 -9.22
N ARG A 521 -28.27 -6.55 -8.21
CA ARG A 521 -27.48 -7.52 -7.46
C ARG A 521 -28.21 -8.84 -7.38
N GLY A 522 -27.45 -9.92 -7.37
CA GLY A 522 -27.95 -11.25 -7.09
C GLY A 522 -28.43 -11.40 -5.65
N PRO A 523 -29.06 -12.55 -5.32
CA PRO A 523 -29.52 -12.83 -3.96
C PRO A 523 -28.39 -12.84 -2.92
N GLU A 524 -27.16 -13.10 -3.36
CA GLU A 524 -25.95 -13.09 -2.51
C GLU A 524 -25.38 -11.68 -2.27
N GLY A 525 -25.91 -10.66 -2.92
CA GLY A 525 -25.32 -9.32 -2.90
C GLY A 525 -23.91 -9.32 -3.51
N GLU A 526 -22.99 -8.61 -2.86
CA GLU A 526 -21.60 -8.46 -3.30
C GLU A 526 -20.69 -9.47 -2.59
N ILE A 527 -20.10 -10.37 -3.37
CA ILE A 527 -19.14 -11.37 -2.90
C ILE A 527 -17.74 -10.84 -3.17
N ALA A 528 -16.90 -10.75 -2.14
CA ALA A 528 -15.49 -10.38 -2.30
C ALA A 528 -14.81 -11.32 -3.32
N PHE A 529 -14.22 -10.76 -4.38
CA PHE A 529 -13.69 -11.58 -5.47
C PHE A 529 -12.46 -12.38 -5.06
N SER A 530 -11.79 -11.99 -3.97
CA SER A 530 -10.69 -12.74 -3.36
C SER A 530 -11.05 -14.20 -3.02
N ARG A 531 -12.34 -14.52 -2.91
CA ARG A 531 -12.87 -15.87 -2.72
C ARG A 531 -12.75 -16.80 -3.93
N SER A 532 -12.45 -16.26 -5.12
CA SER A 532 -12.25 -17.05 -6.34
C SER A 532 -10.85 -17.69 -6.41
N TYR A 533 -9.90 -17.23 -5.60
CA TYR A 533 -8.52 -17.71 -5.63
C TYR A 533 -8.34 -18.95 -4.75
N VAL A 534 -7.91 -20.05 -5.37
CA VAL A 534 -7.59 -21.30 -4.67
C VAL A 534 -6.11 -21.41 -4.35
N LYS A 535 -5.79 -22.08 -3.24
CA LYS A 535 -4.40 -22.40 -2.90
C LYS A 535 -3.87 -23.48 -3.86
N ASP A 536 -2.57 -23.39 -4.19
CA ASP A 536 -1.87 -24.34 -5.04
C ASP A 536 -2.55 -24.53 -6.41
N ALA A 537 -3.09 -23.43 -6.95
CA ALA A 537 -3.79 -23.41 -8.23
C ALA A 537 -2.84 -23.76 -9.39
N TYR A 538 -3.31 -24.58 -10.33
CA TYR A 538 -2.58 -24.85 -11.57
C TYR A 538 -2.36 -23.57 -12.39
N PHE A 539 -3.35 -22.66 -12.39
CA PHE A 539 -3.24 -21.31 -12.92
C PHE A 539 -3.15 -20.33 -11.77
N HIS A 540 -1.97 -19.75 -11.55
CA HIS A 540 -1.72 -18.81 -10.48
C HIS A 540 -1.61 -17.39 -11.03
N VAL A 541 -2.40 -16.50 -10.45
CA VAL A 541 -2.29 -15.06 -10.64
C VAL A 541 -2.00 -14.39 -9.30
N GLY A 542 -1.01 -13.51 -9.31
CA GLY A 542 -0.50 -12.80 -8.14
C GLY A 542 -1.03 -11.38 -8.01
N ALA A 543 -0.52 -10.63 -7.05
CA ALA A 543 -1.14 -9.36 -6.61
C ALA A 543 -1.45 -8.35 -7.74
N PRO A 544 -0.58 -8.15 -8.76
CA PRO A 544 -0.86 -7.26 -9.90
C PRO A 544 -2.16 -7.55 -10.66
N PHE A 545 -2.58 -8.81 -10.70
CA PHE A 545 -3.73 -9.29 -11.47
C PHE A 545 -5.00 -9.42 -10.63
N ARG A 546 -4.91 -9.24 -9.29
CA ARG A 546 -6.02 -9.40 -8.35
C ARG A 546 -6.73 -8.07 -8.10
N ILE A 547 -7.28 -7.49 -9.16
CA ILE A 547 -7.81 -6.12 -9.19
C ILE A 547 -9.33 -6.02 -9.05
N VAL A 548 -10.03 -7.17 -9.01
CA VAL A 548 -11.49 -7.24 -8.85
C VAL A 548 -11.81 -7.13 -7.36
N ASP A 549 -12.64 -6.16 -6.98
CA ASP A 549 -13.05 -5.95 -5.60
C ASP A 549 -14.10 -7.00 -5.20
N TRP A 550 -15.18 -7.06 -5.97
CA TRP A 550 -16.34 -7.91 -5.70
C TRP A 550 -17.06 -8.32 -6.98
N ILE A 551 -17.85 -9.38 -6.88
CA ILE A 551 -18.73 -9.91 -7.91
C ILE A 551 -20.12 -10.22 -7.34
N SER A 552 -21.16 -10.09 -8.15
CA SER A 552 -22.54 -10.43 -7.84
C SER A 552 -23.15 -11.20 -9.01
N TYR A 553 -23.63 -12.41 -8.77
CA TYR A 553 -24.24 -13.26 -9.80
C TYR A 553 -25.72 -12.92 -9.96
N LEU A 554 -26.11 -12.34 -11.10
CA LEU A 554 -27.50 -11.97 -11.40
C LEU A 554 -28.32 -13.20 -11.83
N SER A 555 -27.66 -14.15 -12.49
CA SER A 555 -28.20 -15.46 -12.86
C SER A 555 -27.05 -16.48 -12.99
N PRO A 556 -27.32 -17.77 -13.24
CA PRO A 556 -26.26 -18.74 -13.48
C PRO A 556 -25.36 -18.44 -14.69
N ARG A 557 -25.79 -17.52 -15.57
CA ARG A 557 -25.06 -17.13 -16.78
C ARG A 557 -24.64 -15.66 -16.78
N GLU A 558 -24.94 -14.91 -15.73
CA GLU A 558 -24.73 -13.47 -15.75
C GLU A 558 -24.21 -12.96 -14.41
N ALA A 559 -23.21 -12.09 -14.46
CA ALA A 559 -22.64 -11.46 -13.29
C ALA A 559 -22.31 -9.99 -13.54
N ILE A 560 -22.29 -9.23 -12.45
CA ILE A 560 -21.73 -7.89 -12.40
C ILE A 560 -20.62 -7.82 -11.36
N ALA A 561 -19.56 -7.10 -11.66
CA ALA A 561 -18.41 -6.92 -10.80
C ALA A 561 -17.95 -5.47 -10.76
N ARG A 562 -17.22 -5.11 -9.71
CA ARG A 562 -16.44 -3.87 -9.64
C ARG A 562 -14.96 -4.19 -9.50
N LEU A 563 -14.14 -3.42 -10.19
CA LEU A 563 -12.69 -3.56 -10.19
C LEU A 563 -12.05 -2.18 -10.01
N ARG A 564 -10.81 -2.17 -9.55
CA ARG A 564 -10.00 -0.95 -9.42
C ARG A 564 -8.91 -0.94 -10.47
N VAL A 565 -8.74 0.18 -11.17
CA VAL A 565 -7.64 0.36 -12.11
C VAL A 565 -6.33 0.42 -11.34
N PRO A 566 -5.38 -0.50 -11.59
CA PRO A 566 -4.14 -0.53 -10.84
C PRO A 566 -3.18 0.59 -11.30
N GLU A 567 -2.17 0.90 -10.48
CA GLU A 567 -1.09 1.79 -10.89
C GLU A 567 -0.18 1.09 -11.91
N PRO A 568 0.14 1.71 -13.06
CA PRO A 568 0.92 1.08 -14.12
C PRO A 568 2.43 1.11 -13.84
N VAL A 569 2.83 0.75 -12.63
CA VAL A 569 4.21 0.85 -12.11
C VAL A 569 4.67 -0.49 -11.56
N GLY A 570 5.97 -0.78 -11.70
CA GLY A 570 6.57 -2.00 -11.14
C GLY A 570 6.28 -3.29 -11.93
N TYR A 571 5.57 -3.20 -13.05
CA TYR A 571 5.34 -4.34 -13.96
C TYR A 571 6.56 -4.63 -14.83
N PHE A 572 7.31 -3.59 -15.16
CA PHE A 572 8.51 -3.65 -15.98
C PHE A 572 9.65 -2.98 -15.23
N ALA A 573 10.84 -3.58 -15.24
CA ALA A 573 11.99 -3.05 -14.51
C ALA A 573 12.56 -1.77 -15.16
N SER A 574 12.60 -1.71 -16.48
CA SER A 574 13.13 -0.56 -17.22
C SER A 574 12.10 0.51 -17.55
N VAL A 575 10.79 0.22 -17.39
CA VAL A 575 9.69 1.12 -17.72
C VAL A 575 8.97 1.57 -16.42
N PRO A 576 9.28 2.78 -15.90
CA PRO A 576 8.75 3.25 -14.61
C PRO A 576 7.24 3.46 -14.61
N ARG A 577 6.67 3.81 -15.77
CA ARG A 577 5.22 3.93 -15.99
C ARG A 577 4.87 3.34 -17.34
N ALA A 578 4.24 2.16 -17.33
CA ALA A 578 3.76 1.54 -18.55
C ALA A 578 2.55 2.31 -19.09
N ARG A 579 2.46 2.41 -20.41
CA ARG A 579 1.26 2.85 -21.12
C ARG A 579 0.77 1.68 -21.96
N PHE A 580 -0.54 1.50 -22.01
CA PHE A 580 -1.18 0.45 -22.78
C PHE A 580 -2.31 1.01 -23.64
N TRP A 581 -2.62 0.35 -24.75
CA TRP A 581 -3.87 0.56 -25.49
C TRP A 581 -5.01 -0.22 -24.82
N VAL A 582 -4.73 -1.47 -24.48
CA VAL A 582 -5.55 -2.36 -23.67
C VAL A 582 -4.72 -2.77 -22.46
N ASP A 583 -5.03 -2.19 -21.30
CA ASP A 583 -4.29 -2.53 -20.08
C ASP A 583 -4.41 -4.04 -19.79
N PRO A 584 -3.29 -4.79 -19.79
CA PRO A 584 -3.32 -6.23 -19.70
C PRO A 584 -3.75 -6.73 -18.32
N PHE A 585 -3.61 -5.92 -17.27
CA PHE A 585 -4.05 -6.28 -15.92
C PHE A 585 -5.56 -6.09 -15.78
N LEU A 586 -6.09 -5.01 -16.36
CA LEU A 586 -7.53 -4.80 -16.49
C LEU A 586 -8.19 -5.92 -17.30
N LEU A 587 -7.65 -6.19 -18.49
CA LEU A 587 -8.21 -7.20 -19.40
C LEU A 587 -8.15 -8.61 -18.79
N ASP A 588 -7.06 -8.96 -18.10
CA ASP A 588 -6.99 -10.23 -17.38
C ASP A 588 -7.99 -10.30 -16.22
N GLY A 589 -8.21 -9.19 -15.50
CA GLY A 589 -9.29 -9.09 -14.51
C GLY A 589 -10.69 -9.36 -15.11
N TYR A 590 -10.93 -8.89 -16.35
CA TYR A 590 -12.17 -9.19 -17.09
C TYR A 590 -12.27 -10.67 -17.50
N PHE A 591 -11.14 -11.29 -17.84
CA PHE A 591 -11.09 -12.73 -18.12
C PHE A 591 -11.29 -13.57 -16.87
N GLN A 592 -10.77 -13.14 -15.72
CA GLN A 592 -10.97 -13.82 -14.44
C GLN A 592 -12.44 -13.75 -14.02
N LEU A 593 -13.10 -12.58 -14.10
CA LEU A 593 -14.49 -12.44 -13.67
C LEU A 593 -15.44 -13.27 -14.55
N THR A 594 -15.30 -13.19 -15.88
CA THR A 594 -16.06 -14.03 -16.83
C THR A 594 -15.76 -15.51 -16.60
N GLY A 595 -14.50 -15.83 -16.31
CA GLY A 595 -14.05 -17.15 -15.94
C GLY A 595 -14.80 -17.72 -14.74
N THR A 596 -15.14 -16.94 -13.72
CA THR A 596 -15.90 -17.46 -12.57
C THR A 596 -17.32 -17.93 -12.95
N ILE A 597 -17.95 -17.32 -13.96
CA ILE A 597 -19.22 -17.81 -14.51
C ILE A 597 -19.01 -19.20 -15.14
N GLY A 598 -17.92 -19.37 -15.90
CA GLY A 598 -17.53 -20.67 -16.47
C GLY A 598 -17.21 -21.72 -15.40
N ILE A 599 -16.45 -21.35 -14.37
CA ILE A 599 -16.13 -22.23 -13.23
C ILE A 599 -17.42 -22.72 -12.57
N LEU A 600 -18.38 -21.84 -12.28
CA LEU A 600 -19.62 -22.27 -11.66
C LEU A 600 -20.54 -23.07 -12.59
N HIS A 601 -20.37 -22.91 -13.90
CA HIS A 601 -21.11 -23.67 -14.91
C HIS A 601 -20.68 -25.14 -14.98
N ASN A 602 -19.38 -25.43 -14.99
CA ASN A 602 -18.86 -26.78 -15.27
C ASN A 602 -17.71 -27.25 -14.35
N LEU A 603 -17.31 -26.44 -13.36
CA LEU A 603 -16.26 -26.71 -12.38
C LEU A 603 -14.88 -26.99 -12.99
N ARG A 604 -14.60 -26.45 -14.17
CA ARG A 604 -13.31 -26.53 -14.85
C ARG A 604 -12.64 -25.16 -14.88
N ALA A 605 -11.31 -25.16 -15.00
CA ALA A 605 -10.54 -23.93 -15.07
C ALA A 605 -10.72 -23.30 -16.46
N PRO A 606 -11.10 -22.02 -16.56
CA PRO A 606 -11.26 -21.31 -17.81
C PRO A 606 -9.89 -20.82 -18.28
N VAL A 607 -9.53 -21.13 -19.52
CA VAL A 607 -8.30 -20.63 -20.17
C VAL A 607 -8.68 -19.79 -21.37
N PRO A 608 -8.26 -18.50 -21.44
CA PRO A 608 -8.56 -17.63 -22.58
C PRO A 608 -8.10 -18.27 -23.90
N LYS A 609 -9.00 -18.30 -24.89
CA LYS A 609 -8.74 -18.82 -26.24
C LYS A 609 -8.82 -17.78 -27.33
N GLY A 610 -9.60 -16.74 -27.15
CA GLY A 610 -9.75 -15.71 -28.17
C GLY A 610 -10.86 -14.73 -27.88
N ALA A 611 -11.06 -13.80 -28.80
CA ALA A 611 -12.18 -12.87 -28.80
C ALA A 611 -12.56 -12.56 -30.25
N GLY A 612 -13.85 -12.62 -30.56
CA GLY A 612 -14.34 -12.19 -31.87
C GLY A 612 -14.13 -10.69 -32.07
N ARG A 613 -14.45 -9.89 -31.04
CA ARG A 613 -14.27 -8.44 -31.07
C ARG A 613 -14.05 -7.84 -29.67
N LEU A 614 -13.07 -6.95 -29.55
CA LEU A 614 -12.82 -6.04 -28.43
C LEU A 614 -12.85 -4.61 -28.96
N THR A 615 -13.81 -3.80 -28.51
CA THR A 615 -13.96 -2.39 -28.91
C THR A 615 -13.51 -1.50 -27.76
N LEU A 616 -12.49 -0.68 -27.99
CA LEU A 616 -11.90 0.20 -26.97
C LEU A 616 -12.68 1.51 -26.91
N GLY A 617 -13.02 1.93 -25.69
CA GLY A 617 -13.67 3.21 -25.43
C GLY A 617 -12.77 4.17 -24.67
N ARG A 618 -13.30 4.81 -23.62
CA ARG A 618 -12.51 5.69 -22.77
C ARG A 618 -11.37 4.91 -22.10
N THR A 619 -10.16 5.46 -22.16
CA THR A 619 -9.03 4.92 -21.39
C THR A 619 -9.24 5.14 -19.89
N PRO A 620 -9.29 4.07 -19.07
CA PRO A 620 -9.37 4.19 -17.61
C PRO A 620 -8.11 4.83 -17.01
N ARG A 621 -8.26 5.55 -15.90
CA ARG A 621 -7.13 6.16 -15.17
C ARG A 621 -6.80 5.37 -13.91
N PRO A 622 -5.51 5.33 -13.49
CA PRO A 622 -5.11 4.65 -12.26
C PRO A 622 -5.94 5.12 -11.05
N GLY A 623 -6.32 4.17 -10.21
CA GLY A 623 -7.15 4.42 -9.02
C GLY A 623 -8.66 4.52 -9.28
N GLU A 624 -9.10 4.66 -10.54
CA GLU A 624 -10.54 4.67 -10.85
C GLU A 624 -11.20 3.32 -10.53
N HIS A 625 -12.49 3.37 -10.25
CA HIS A 625 -13.33 2.19 -10.16
C HIS A 625 -14.09 1.99 -11.47
N LEU A 626 -14.09 0.74 -11.95
CA LEU A 626 -14.84 0.32 -13.12
C LEU A 626 -15.86 -0.73 -12.73
N TRP A 627 -16.93 -0.82 -13.53
CA TRP A 627 -17.92 -1.87 -13.45
C TRP A 627 -17.83 -2.74 -14.69
N CYS A 628 -18.03 -4.04 -14.53
CA CYS A 628 -18.11 -4.98 -15.63
C CYS A 628 -19.36 -5.84 -15.48
N ARG A 629 -20.17 -5.90 -16.53
CA ARG A 629 -21.29 -6.85 -16.63
C ARG A 629 -20.96 -7.86 -17.72
N ALA A 630 -21.04 -9.13 -17.36
CA ALA A 630 -20.66 -10.25 -18.20
C ALA A 630 -21.77 -11.29 -18.28
N THR A 631 -21.96 -11.84 -19.48
CA THR A 631 -22.95 -12.86 -19.79
C THR A 631 -22.26 -14.02 -20.50
N LEU A 632 -22.55 -15.25 -20.07
CA LEU A 632 -22.24 -16.47 -20.81
C LEU A 632 -23.32 -16.70 -21.86
N ASP A 633 -22.98 -16.45 -23.12
CA ASP A 633 -23.92 -16.47 -24.24
C ASP A 633 -24.19 -17.89 -24.72
N ARG A 634 -23.12 -18.65 -24.97
CA ARG A 634 -23.20 -20.00 -25.54
C ARG A 634 -22.01 -20.89 -25.16
N GLU A 635 -22.19 -22.19 -25.41
CA GLU A 635 -21.24 -23.27 -25.17
C GLU A 635 -21.13 -24.09 -26.46
N GLU A 636 -19.91 -24.37 -26.94
CA GLU A 636 -19.64 -25.21 -28.11
C GLU A 636 -18.52 -26.21 -27.77
N GLY A 637 -18.89 -27.45 -27.46
CA GLY A 637 -17.93 -28.43 -26.95
C GLY A 637 -17.34 -27.97 -25.61
N ASP A 638 -16.01 -27.88 -25.53
CA ASP A 638 -15.31 -27.38 -24.33
C ASP A 638 -15.13 -25.85 -24.32
N LEU A 639 -15.66 -25.13 -25.33
CA LEU A 639 -15.55 -23.68 -25.45
C LEU A 639 -16.77 -22.98 -24.85
N LEU A 640 -16.51 -21.94 -24.05
CA LEU A 640 -17.52 -21.06 -23.48
C LEU A 640 -17.32 -19.65 -24.04
N TYR A 641 -18.41 -19.05 -24.53
CA TYR A 641 -18.42 -17.72 -25.15
C TYR A 641 -19.18 -16.72 -24.31
N TYR A 642 -18.60 -15.53 -24.17
CA TYR A 642 -19.08 -14.47 -23.32
C TYR A 642 -19.15 -13.14 -24.06
N THR A 643 -20.11 -12.33 -23.63
CA THR A 643 -20.18 -10.90 -23.91
C THR A 643 -19.97 -10.16 -22.60
N PHE A 644 -19.16 -9.10 -22.61
CA PHE A 644 -19.05 -8.23 -21.45
C PHE A 644 -18.87 -6.76 -21.84
N THR A 645 -19.37 -5.88 -20.99
CA THR A 645 -19.24 -4.42 -21.12
C THR A 645 -18.63 -3.86 -19.86
N VAL A 646 -17.65 -2.98 -20.02
CA VAL A 646 -16.93 -2.30 -18.94
C VAL A 646 -17.15 -0.80 -19.03
N TRP A 647 -17.48 -0.17 -17.91
CA TRP A 647 -17.72 1.28 -17.85
C TRP A 647 -17.23 1.89 -16.52
N ASP A 648 -17.09 3.22 -16.49
CA ASP A 648 -16.68 4.00 -15.31
C ASP A 648 -17.86 4.50 -14.45
N ALA A 649 -17.58 5.30 -13.42
CA ALA A 649 -18.62 5.81 -12.52
C ALA A 649 -19.64 6.73 -13.22
N GLU A 650 -19.21 7.41 -14.27
CA GLU A 650 -20.02 8.29 -15.11
C GLU A 650 -20.78 7.53 -16.21
N GLY A 651 -20.56 6.23 -16.35
CA GLY A 651 -21.22 5.39 -17.34
C GLY A 651 -20.54 5.38 -18.71
N TRP A 652 -19.36 5.98 -18.88
CA TRP A 652 -18.62 5.89 -20.14
C TRP A 652 -18.04 4.50 -20.34
N ILE A 653 -18.27 3.94 -21.51
CA ILE A 653 -17.75 2.63 -21.87
C ILE A 653 -16.25 2.72 -22.04
N CYS A 654 -15.54 1.83 -21.36
CA CYS A 654 -14.09 1.67 -21.45
C CYS A 654 -13.72 0.52 -22.38
N LEU A 655 -14.51 -0.56 -22.38
CA LEU A 655 -14.30 -1.74 -23.23
C LEU A 655 -15.62 -2.48 -23.46
N GLU A 656 -15.92 -2.84 -24.71
CA GLU A 656 -16.96 -3.81 -25.06
C GLU A 656 -16.29 -5.05 -25.67
N ALA A 657 -16.64 -6.23 -25.17
CA ALA A 657 -16.16 -7.50 -25.70
C ALA A 657 -17.32 -8.37 -26.19
N GLN A 658 -17.16 -8.95 -27.37
CA GLN A 658 -18.10 -9.87 -27.98
C GLN A 658 -17.37 -11.13 -28.43
N ASP A 659 -18.03 -12.28 -28.24
CA ASP A 659 -17.45 -13.59 -28.52
C ASP A 659 -16.08 -13.78 -27.84
N TYR A 660 -15.90 -13.24 -26.62
CA TYR A 660 -14.76 -13.63 -25.79
C TYR A 660 -14.92 -15.11 -25.48
N CYS A 661 -13.89 -15.90 -25.75
CA CYS A 661 -13.95 -17.35 -25.66
C CYS A 661 -12.88 -17.88 -24.71
N SER A 662 -13.28 -18.80 -23.84
CA SER A 662 -12.37 -19.59 -23.01
C SER A 662 -12.61 -21.09 -23.23
N ILE A 663 -11.54 -21.88 -23.12
CA ILE A 663 -11.63 -23.35 -23.08
C ILE A 663 -11.62 -23.82 -21.62
N SER A 664 -12.48 -24.79 -21.31
CA SER A 664 -12.56 -25.39 -19.99
C SER A 664 -11.61 -26.57 -19.86
N VAL A 665 -10.63 -26.47 -18.95
CA VAL A 665 -9.66 -27.52 -18.67
C VAL A 665 -9.86 -28.13 -17.28
N ASP A 666 -9.75 -29.45 -17.18
CA ASP A 666 -9.87 -30.14 -15.90
C ASP A 666 -8.56 -30.04 -15.11
N ALA A 667 -8.41 -28.96 -14.36
CA ALA A 667 -7.19 -28.62 -13.62
C ALA A 667 -7.42 -28.42 -12.11
N TYR A 668 -8.66 -28.58 -11.62
CA TYR A 668 -9.00 -28.45 -10.21
C TYR A 668 -9.13 -29.82 -9.54
N THR A 669 -8.58 -29.96 -8.34
CA THR A 669 -8.82 -31.14 -7.50
C THR A 669 -10.27 -31.16 -6.98
N PRO A 670 -10.78 -32.33 -6.54
CA PRO A 670 -12.10 -32.40 -5.91
C PRO A 670 -12.28 -31.40 -4.75
N GLU A 671 -11.25 -31.19 -3.94
CA GLU A 671 -11.26 -30.25 -2.81
C GLU A 671 -11.34 -28.80 -3.29
N GLN A 672 -10.60 -28.45 -4.35
CA GLN A 672 -10.65 -27.12 -4.96
C GLN A 672 -12.03 -26.85 -5.58
N LYS A 673 -12.62 -27.84 -6.26
CA LYS A 673 -13.99 -27.74 -6.81
C LYS A 673 -15.01 -27.49 -5.69
N ALA A 674 -14.95 -28.25 -4.60
CA ALA A 674 -15.83 -28.05 -3.45
C ALA A 674 -15.64 -26.67 -2.79
N PHE A 675 -14.39 -26.21 -2.66
CA PHE A 675 -14.08 -24.88 -2.14
C PHE A 675 -14.67 -23.76 -3.02
N LEU A 676 -14.50 -23.84 -4.34
CA LEU A 676 -14.99 -22.83 -5.29
C LEU A 676 -16.52 -22.70 -5.23
N VAL A 677 -17.23 -23.83 -5.22
CA VAL A 677 -18.69 -23.86 -5.05
C VAL A 677 -19.09 -23.15 -3.76
N LYS A 678 -18.51 -23.55 -2.63
CA LYS A 678 -18.85 -22.99 -1.33
C LYS A 678 -18.53 -21.49 -1.22
N SER A 679 -17.48 -21.05 -1.90
CA SER A 679 -16.93 -19.69 -1.74
C SER A 679 -17.60 -18.68 -2.67
N LEU A 680 -18.01 -19.11 -3.87
CA LEU A 680 -18.62 -18.25 -4.90
C LEU A 680 -20.15 -18.41 -5.00
N ASP A 681 -20.72 -19.49 -4.50
CA ASP A 681 -22.16 -19.78 -4.56
C ASP A 681 -22.67 -20.42 -3.25
N PRO A 682 -22.61 -19.69 -2.10
CA PRO A 682 -22.89 -20.27 -0.79
C PRO A 682 -24.36 -20.67 -0.58
N SER A 683 -25.33 -20.00 -1.21
CA SER A 683 -26.76 -20.37 -1.17
C SER A 683 -27.15 -21.44 -2.18
N GLY A 684 -26.27 -21.78 -3.13
CA GLY A 684 -26.59 -22.68 -4.24
C GLY A 684 -27.47 -22.06 -5.33
N PHE A 685 -27.65 -20.74 -5.33
CA PHE A 685 -28.42 -20.00 -6.33
C PHE A 685 -27.93 -20.27 -7.76
N VAL A 686 -26.63 -20.31 -7.97
CA VAL A 686 -26.02 -20.61 -9.28
C VAL A 686 -26.02 -22.12 -9.54
N GLY A 687 -25.87 -22.92 -8.48
CA GLY A 687 -25.79 -24.38 -8.49
C GLY A 687 -27.02 -25.11 -9.03
N ALA A 688 -28.22 -24.51 -8.95
CA ALA A 688 -29.46 -25.10 -9.48
C ALA A 688 -29.46 -25.33 -11.01
N GLY A 689 -28.54 -24.68 -11.75
CA GLY A 689 -28.37 -24.83 -13.19
C GLY A 689 -27.16 -25.66 -13.63
N ARG A 690 -26.42 -26.29 -12.71
CA ARG A 690 -25.23 -27.09 -13.06
C ARG A 690 -25.64 -28.33 -13.87
N LYS A 691 -25.01 -28.55 -15.02
CA LYS A 691 -25.02 -29.88 -15.63
C LYS A 691 -24.29 -30.82 -14.66
N ASN A 692 -24.91 -31.94 -14.29
CA ASN A 692 -24.22 -33.01 -13.56
C ASN A 692 -22.97 -33.37 -14.37
N ALA A 693 -21.80 -33.09 -13.81
CA ALA A 693 -20.51 -33.41 -14.40
C ALA A 693 -20.26 -34.92 -14.39
#